data_AF-A0A2K9DQH1-F1
#
_entry.id   AF-A0A2K9DQH1-F1
#
_cell.length_a   1.000
_cell.length_b   1.000
_cell.length_c   1.000
_cell.angle_alpha   90.00
_cell.angle_beta   90.00
_cell.angle_gamma   90.00
#
_symmetry.space_group_name_H-M   'P 1'
#
loop_
_entity.id
_entity.type
_entity.pdbx_description
1 polymer ?
#
loop_
_entity_poly.entity_id
_entity_poly.type
_entity_poly.pdbx_seq_one_letter_code
_entity_poly.pdbx_strand_id
1 'polypeptide(L)'
;MAKAFRGDIQGLRAVAVLLVVVYHSGVSVLSGGYVGVDVFFVISGFLITSHIWSEISASGHLRFATFYARRARRILPASLTVLVLSVVAMFIWMPPLQWSPTLTAAAATAFYVPNVLFWYQGTDYLAETVPSLFQHYWSLGIEEQFYLLWPLVLVLVFRWTRRSFRGLVAAVSVVVTVSFIASIVVTGTSQPAAFFLLPTRAWELGVGGLLALLVTSSPRWLAARWVGLLGWVGLALIGVAAFAYTAATPFPSWYAAVPVLGTALVILSGSGGSTGWAPVAALSIRPAQFLGKISYSLYLVHWPLLVIPQEAVGYNHPLPTWATLLLGAAAVPIAWLCWRFVEEPGRTGRFLASARPRRSLVAALAGSAVILAGCVAADSLTRGVPLHTDRPAAEVALTTAPSGTGYVPDNLEPSLRGAEADNPEIYANGCHQSYTGNDVTGCLVGTNPAAPLVALFGDSHAAQWYPALSELADEGRIRLQVNTKSSCPSADIPRPDYPGCDSWRDGSIAHIAAMSPAVVLLGNYAFEQSQRGHENGQDVSWGQAIEGTIERIPTDLDVVVLADTPAGSAAPSICLAGELTAAQSCAFPKDTALHEDIRESEAGLGDGYVDVTPLMCNASDCPAIIGNDLVYRDAHHMTATFSRSLAPELGEMIEPYLSDDTPASG
;
A
#
# COMPACT_ATOMS: atom_id res chain seq x y z
N MET A 1 4.75 46.69 6.37
CA MET A 1 5.61 45.87 7.24
C MET A 1 6.29 44.82 6.38
N ALA A 2 7.62 44.73 6.40
CA ALA A 2 8.31 43.57 5.83
C ALA A 2 7.73 42.30 6.49
N LYS A 3 7.28 41.33 5.69
CA LYS A 3 6.81 40.03 6.23
C LYS A 3 7.95 39.42 7.02
N ALA A 4 7.85 39.43 8.35
CA ALA A 4 8.86 38.83 9.23
C ALA A 4 9.02 37.35 8.87
N PHE A 5 10.26 36.88 8.82
CA PHE A 5 10.56 35.48 8.53
C PHE A 5 9.99 34.57 9.64
N ARG A 6 9.17 33.59 9.25
CA ARG A 6 8.53 32.61 10.14
C ARG A 6 9.42 31.38 10.33
N GLY A 7 10.37 31.47 11.27
CA GLY A 7 11.29 30.37 11.60
C GLY A 7 10.57 29.13 12.17
N ASP A 8 9.47 29.35 12.86
CA ASP A 8 8.57 28.31 13.40
C ASP A 8 7.98 27.42 12.31
N ILE A 9 7.63 27.98 11.15
CA ILE A 9 7.12 27.18 10.02
C ILE A 9 8.23 26.27 9.45
N GLN A 10 9.49 26.73 9.44
CA GLN A 10 10.59 25.85 9.04
C GLN A 10 10.82 24.74 10.07
N GLY A 11 10.77 25.05 11.37
CA GLY A 11 10.84 24.02 12.40
C GLY A 11 9.72 23.00 12.30
N LEU A 12 8.50 23.43 11.99
CA LEU A 12 7.38 22.50 11.82
C LEU A 12 7.54 21.61 10.58
N ARG A 13 8.09 22.14 9.48
CA ARG A 13 8.51 21.32 8.32
C ARG A 13 9.60 20.31 8.67
N ALA A 14 10.50 20.65 9.60
CA ALA A 14 11.52 19.72 10.09
C ALA A 14 10.89 18.57 10.88
N VAL A 15 9.95 18.88 11.78
CA VAL A 15 9.17 17.86 12.51
C VAL A 15 8.47 16.94 11.52
N ALA A 16 7.74 17.52 10.55
CA ALA A 16 7.00 16.76 9.55
C ALA A 16 7.88 15.79 8.74
N VAL A 17 9.01 16.25 8.17
CA VAL A 17 9.89 15.37 7.38
C VAL A 17 10.59 14.32 8.24
N LEU A 18 10.98 14.66 9.47
CA LEU A 18 11.64 13.69 10.35
C LEU A 18 10.68 12.57 10.77
N LEU A 19 9.41 12.87 11.03
CA LEU A 19 8.41 11.84 11.31
C LEU A 19 8.29 10.85 10.14
N VAL A 20 8.23 11.35 8.91
CA VAL A 20 8.16 10.51 7.71
C VAL A 20 9.43 9.68 7.52
N VAL A 21 10.61 10.31 7.61
CA VAL A 21 11.89 9.61 7.40
C VAL A 21 12.10 8.51 8.46
N VAL A 22 11.82 8.81 9.73
CA VAL A 22 12.00 7.83 10.81
C VAL A 22 11.01 6.68 10.71
N TYR A 23 9.75 6.97 10.32
CA TYR A 23 8.75 5.95 10.03
C TYR A 23 9.20 5.02 8.90
N HIS A 24 9.62 5.58 7.75
CA HIS A 24 10.11 4.78 6.62
C HIS A 24 11.43 4.05 6.92
N SER A 25 12.21 4.49 7.91
CA SER A 25 13.37 3.73 8.40
C SER A 25 13.00 2.52 9.27
N GLY A 26 11.72 2.22 9.50
CA GLY A 26 11.29 1.01 10.21
C GLY A 26 11.33 1.10 11.74
N VAL A 27 11.26 2.31 12.31
CA VAL A 27 11.23 2.50 13.76
C VAL A 27 9.81 2.26 14.30
N SER A 28 9.59 1.11 14.93
CA SER A 28 8.27 0.66 15.41
C SER A 28 7.60 1.60 16.41
N VAL A 29 8.37 2.29 17.27
CA VAL A 29 7.83 3.24 18.26
C VAL A 29 7.17 4.45 17.59
N LEU A 30 7.53 4.79 16.35
CA LEU A 30 6.95 5.88 15.57
C LEU A 30 6.10 5.33 14.42
N SER A 31 5.28 4.32 14.71
CA SER A 31 4.37 3.65 13.76
C SER A 31 3.39 4.58 13.06
N GLY A 32 3.09 5.74 13.64
CA GLY A 32 2.22 6.77 13.08
C GLY A 32 2.96 7.88 12.33
N GLY A 33 4.27 7.78 12.08
CA GLY A 33 5.06 8.89 11.52
C GLY A 33 4.65 9.31 10.09
N TYR A 34 3.86 8.50 9.38
CA TYR A 34 3.24 8.87 8.10
C TYR A 34 2.37 10.14 8.19
N VAL A 35 1.82 10.47 9.38
CA VAL A 35 1.03 11.70 9.61
C VAL A 35 1.83 12.99 9.43
N GLY A 36 3.16 12.90 9.32
CA GLY A 36 4.00 14.03 8.93
C GLY A 36 3.60 14.63 7.58
N VAL A 37 3.00 13.85 6.67
CA VAL A 37 2.46 14.35 5.40
C VAL A 37 1.26 15.27 5.61
N ASP A 38 0.35 14.96 6.54
CA ASP A 38 -0.81 15.80 6.88
C ASP A 38 -0.36 17.15 7.47
N VAL A 39 0.72 17.14 8.27
CA VAL A 39 1.40 18.36 8.74
C VAL A 39 1.88 19.18 7.55
N PHE A 40 2.50 18.56 6.53
CA PHE A 40 2.88 19.24 5.30
C PHE A 40 1.70 19.82 4.55
N PHE A 41 0.59 19.08 4.40
CA PHE A 41 -0.62 19.55 3.71
C PHE A 41 -1.18 20.83 4.36
N VAL A 42 -1.28 20.90 5.68
CA VAL A 42 -1.74 22.11 6.39
C VAL A 42 -0.76 23.28 6.18
N ILE A 43 0.55 23.05 6.29
CA ILE A 43 1.57 24.10 6.03
C ILE A 43 1.46 24.62 4.60
N SER A 44 1.35 23.70 3.64
CA SER A 44 1.24 23.95 2.21
C SER A 44 0.00 24.79 1.89
N GLY A 45 -1.15 24.40 2.43
CA GLY A 45 -2.41 25.15 2.35
C GLY A 45 -2.32 26.56 2.93
N PHE A 46 -1.69 26.70 4.09
CA PHE A 46 -1.48 28.00 4.75
C PHE A 46 -0.60 28.94 3.92
N LEU A 47 0.55 28.45 3.45
CA LEU A 47 1.51 29.26 2.70
C LEU A 47 0.96 29.67 1.33
N ILE A 48 0.34 28.74 0.60
CA ILE A 48 -0.18 29.05 -0.74
C ILE A 48 -1.36 30.02 -0.68
N THR A 49 -2.28 29.82 0.27
CA THR A 49 -3.44 30.68 0.44
C THR A 49 -3.02 32.07 0.92
N SER A 50 -2.06 32.16 1.85
CA SER A 50 -1.48 33.44 2.27
C SER A 50 -0.87 34.23 1.10
N HIS A 51 -0.24 33.54 0.15
CA HIS A 51 0.35 34.15 -1.02
C HIS A 51 -0.73 34.62 -2.01
N ILE A 52 -1.68 33.75 -2.35
CA ILE A 52 -2.80 34.05 -3.26
C ILE A 52 -3.65 35.20 -2.72
N TRP A 53 -4.04 35.12 -1.44
CA TRP A 53 -4.86 36.13 -0.78
C TRP A 53 -4.19 37.51 -0.82
N SER A 54 -2.88 37.59 -0.56
CA SER A 54 -2.16 38.87 -0.61
C SER A 54 -2.15 39.55 -1.97
N GLU A 55 -2.27 38.79 -3.07
CA GLU A 55 -2.33 39.33 -4.43
C GLU A 55 -3.77 39.72 -4.82
N ILE A 56 -4.74 38.86 -4.50
CA ILE A 56 -6.17 39.09 -4.76
C ILE A 56 -6.71 40.25 -3.93
N SER A 57 -6.36 40.35 -2.64
CA SER A 57 -6.83 41.41 -1.76
C SER A 57 -6.31 42.79 -2.18
N ALA A 58 -5.12 42.83 -2.80
CA ALA A 58 -4.51 44.08 -3.23
C ALA A 58 -5.00 44.55 -4.61
N SER A 59 -5.23 43.62 -5.55
CA SER A 59 -5.46 43.98 -6.97
C SER A 59 -6.79 43.44 -7.55
N GLY A 60 -7.50 42.57 -6.83
CA GLY A 60 -8.70 41.89 -7.32
C GLY A 60 -8.46 40.86 -8.42
N HIS A 61 -7.19 40.61 -8.77
CA HIS A 61 -6.76 39.72 -9.84
C HIS A 61 -5.57 38.86 -9.38
N LEU A 62 -5.35 37.73 -10.06
CA LEU A 62 -4.20 36.86 -9.83
C LEU A 62 -3.45 36.64 -11.15
N ARG A 63 -2.13 36.80 -11.14
CA ARG A 63 -1.27 36.51 -12.30
C ARG A 63 -0.92 35.03 -12.36
N PHE A 64 -1.87 34.20 -12.80
CA PHE A 64 -1.73 32.73 -12.89
C PHE A 64 -0.40 32.25 -13.47
N ALA A 65 0.01 32.72 -14.65
CA ALA A 65 1.27 32.30 -15.26
C ALA A 65 2.48 32.59 -14.37
N THR A 66 2.48 33.73 -13.66
CA THR A 66 3.58 34.11 -12.75
C THR A 66 3.56 33.28 -11.46
N PHE A 67 2.36 32.94 -10.98
CA PHE A 67 2.17 32.03 -9.85
C PHE A 67 2.73 30.63 -10.17
N TYR A 68 2.25 30.00 -11.24
CA TYR A 68 2.69 28.65 -11.63
C TYR A 68 4.17 28.61 -12.02
N ALA A 69 4.69 29.62 -12.72
CA ALA A 69 6.11 29.67 -13.07
C ALA A 69 7.05 29.78 -11.85
N ARG A 70 6.61 30.42 -10.75
CA ARG A 70 7.37 30.43 -9.49
C ARG A 70 7.37 29.05 -8.83
N ARG A 71 6.23 28.37 -8.83
CA ARG A 71 6.11 27.02 -8.27
C ARG A 71 6.93 26.01 -9.07
N ALA A 72 6.79 25.99 -10.39
CA ALA A 72 7.56 25.16 -11.31
C ALA A 72 9.07 25.26 -11.07
N ARG A 73 9.62 26.49 -10.99
CA ARG A 73 11.06 26.74 -10.74
C ARG A 73 11.55 26.29 -9.37
N ARG A 74 10.64 26.21 -8.38
CA ARG A 74 10.99 25.77 -7.03
C ARG A 74 11.02 24.24 -6.91
N ILE A 75 10.23 23.53 -7.72
CA ILE A 75 9.85 22.14 -7.44
C ILE A 75 10.39 21.16 -8.46
N LEU A 76 10.15 21.45 -9.74
CA LEU A 76 10.49 20.55 -10.83
C LEU A 76 11.98 20.23 -10.92
N PRO A 77 12.93 21.18 -10.73
CA PRO A 77 14.34 20.85 -10.89
C PRO A 77 14.79 19.70 -9.97
N ALA A 78 14.45 19.78 -8.68
CA ALA A 78 14.84 18.76 -7.71
C ALA A 78 14.05 17.47 -7.87
N SER A 79 12.73 17.52 -8.10
CA SER A 79 11.92 16.31 -8.30
C SER A 79 12.33 15.55 -9.55
N LEU A 80 12.47 16.23 -10.70
CA LEU A 80 12.86 15.57 -11.95
C LEU A 80 14.29 15.03 -11.88
N THR A 81 15.19 15.70 -11.15
CA THR A 81 16.55 15.19 -10.93
C THR A 81 16.53 13.91 -10.10
N VAL A 82 15.83 13.90 -8.96
CA VAL A 82 15.71 12.69 -8.14
C VAL A 82 15.03 11.58 -8.93
N LEU A 83 13.96 11.88 -9.68
CA LEU A 83 13.28 10.92 -10.56
C LEU A 83 14.25 10.26 -11.53
N VAL A 84 15.01 11.05 -12.31
CA VAL A 84 15.95 10.52 -13.29
C VAL A 84 17.05 9.70 -12.63
N LEU A 85 17.61 10.17 -11.50
CA LEU A 85 18.63 9.43 -10.77
C LEU A 85 18.08 8.11 -10.20
N SER A 86 16.85 8.10 -9.71
CA SER A 86 16.17 6.89 -9.24
C SER A 86 15.90 5.90 -10.38
N VAL A 87 15.50 6.36 -11.57
CA VAL A 87 15.34 5.48 -12.75
C VAL A 87 16.69 4.89 -13.19
N VAL A 88 17.77 5.68 -13.19
CA VAL A 88 19.11 5.16 -13.51
C VAL A 88 19.55 4.13 -12.47
N ALA A 89 19.35 4.43 -11.18
CA ALA A 89 19.69 3.53 -10.09
C ALA A 89 18.90 2.21 -10.14
N MET A 90 17.61 2.26 -10.49
CA MET A 90 16.76 1.09 -10.69
C MET A 90 17.37 0.11 -11.71
N PHE A 91 17.83 0.59 -12.87
CA PHE A 91 18.45 -0.28 -13.88
C PHE A 91 19.74 -0.98 -13.43
N ILE A 92 20.39 -0.45 -12.39
CA ILE A 92 21.65 -0.99 -11.87
C ILE A 92 21.39 -2.02 -10.78
N TRP A 93 20.40 -1.77 -9.92
CA TRP A 93 20.25 -2.50 -8.65
C TRP A 93 18.93 -3.25 -8.48
N MET A 94 17.87 -2.92 -9.21
CA MET A 94 16.57 -3.56 -9.06
C MET A 94 16.37 -4.71 -10.05
N PRO A 95 15.66 -5.79 -9.67
CA PRO A 95 15.35 -6.89 -10.56
C PRO A 95 14.64 -6.43 -11.85
N PRO A 96 14.98 -6.99 -13.02
CA PRO A 96 14.37 -6.63 -14.30
C PRO A 96 12.84 -6.69 -14.38
N LEU A 97 12.21 -7.56 -13.59
CA LEU A 97 10.75 -7.65 -13.52
C LEU A 97 10.10 -6.35 -13.01
N GLN A 98 10.78 -5.65 -12.10
CA GLN A 98 10.29 -4.39 -11.49
C GLN A 98 10.48 -3.16 -12.39
N TRP A 99 11.22 -3.26 -13.49
CA TRP A 99 11.53 -2.10 -14.33
C TRP A 99 10.29 -1.50 -14.99
N SER A 100 9.41 -2.31 -15.58
CA SER A 100 8.22 -1.83 -16.31
C SER A 100 7.20 -1.15 -15.37
N PRO A 101 6.80 -1.77 -14.23
CA PRO A 101 5.96 -1.09 -13.23
C PRO A 101 6.59 0.22 -12.72
N THR A 102 7.90 0.21 -12.45
CA THR A 102 8.61 1.39 -11.96
C THR A 102 8.69 2.52 -13.00
N LEU A 103 8.88 2.20 -14.28
CA LEU A 103 8.85 3.18 -15.37
C LEU A 103 7.45 3.77 -15.56
N THR A 104 6.40 2.98 -15.37
CA THR A 104 5.00 3.47 -15.36
C THR A 104 4.77 4.45 -14.22
N ALA A 105 5.24 4.12 -13.01
CA ALA A 105 5.17 5.02 -11.86
C ALA A 105 6.03 6.28 -12.04
N ALA A 106 7.21 6.19 -12.67
CA ALA A 106 8.06 7.32 -13.02
C ALA A 106 7.37 8.26 -14.02
N ALA A 107 6.72 7.70 -15.04
CA ALA A 107 5.94 8.46 -16.02
C ALA A 107 4.77 9.23 -15.35
N ALA A 108 4.01 8.57 -14.47
CA ALA A 108 2.96 9.22 -13.68
C ALA A 108 3.52 10.32 -12.76
N THR A 109 4.69 10.07 -12.17
CA THR A 109 5.40 11.03 -11.31
C THR A 109 5.85 12.28 -12.05
N ALA A 110 6.32 12.16 -13.30
CA ALA A 110 6.72 13.29 -14.13
C ALA A 110 5.59 14.33 -14.35
N PHE A 111 4.34 13.89 -14.22
CA PHE A 111 3.13 14.72 -14.32
C PHE A 111 2.42 14.98 -12.98
N TYR A 112 3.00 14.58 -11.85
CA TYR A 112 2.37 14.73 -10.53
C TYR A 112 0.98 14.06 -10.42
N VAL A 113 0.83 12.89 -11.05
CA VAL A 113 -0.35 12.03 -10.93
C VAL A 113 -0.08 10.60 -10.41
N PRO A 114 1.03 10.29 -9.70
CA PRO A 114 1.25 8.93 -9.23
C PRO A 114 0.22 8.51 -8.17
N ASN A 115 -0.38 9.46 -7.45
CA ASN A 115 -1.49 9.17 -6.54
C ASN A 115 -2.72 8.58 -7.26
N VAL A 116 -3.02 9.02 -8.48
CA VAL A 116 -4.13 8.44 -9.27
C VAL A 116 -3.76 7.04 -9.76
N LEU A 117 -2.50 6.81 -10.11
CA LEU A 117 -2.00 5.48 -10.47
C LEU A 117 -2.14 4.50 -9.31
N PHE A 118 -1.66 4.87 -8.11
CA PHE A 118 -1.72 3.98 -6.94
C PHE A 118 -3.16 3.72 -6.45
N TRP A 119 -4.05 4.71 -6.59
CA TRP A 119 -5.49 4.47 -6.40
C TRP A 119 -6.03 3.43 -7.39
N TYR A 120 -5.72 3.59 -8.68
CA TYR A 120 -6.19 2.66 -9.72
C TYR A 120 -5.63 1.25 -9.53
N GLN A 121 -4.40 1.13 -9.02
CA GLN A 121 -3.77 -0.14 -8.66
C GLN A 121 -4.33 -0.75 -7.36
N GLY A 122 -5.19 -0.04 -6.62
CA GLY A 122 -5.72 -0.52 -5.35
C GLY A 122 -4.68 -0.63 -4.24
N THR A 123 -3.56 0.10 -4.34
CA THR A 123 -2.44 0.04 -3.40
C THR A 123 -2.90 0.34 -1.97
N ASP A 124 -2.52 -0.51 -1.02
CA ASP A 124 -2.65 -0.21 0.40
C ASP A 124 -1.33 0.35 0.94
N TYR A 125 -1.27 1.67 1.06
CA TYR A 125 -0.05 2.37 1.47
C TYR A 125 0.52 1.87 2.81
N LEU A 126 -0.32 1.41 3.73
CA LEU A 126 0.10 1.05 5.10
C LEU A 126 0.42 -0.44 5.25
N ALA A 127 0.04 -1.27 4.27
CA ALA A 127 0.22 -2.73 4.31
C ALA A 127 1.14 -3.28 3.20
N GLU A 128 1.51 -2.46 2.21
CA GLU A 128 2.36 -2.88 1.09
C GLU A 128 3.75 -3.36 1.54
N THR A 129 4.12 -4.59 1.17
CA THR A 129 5.45 -5.16 1.48
C THR A 129 6.48 -4.86 0.39
N VAL A 130 6.02 -4.64 -0.86
CA VAL A 130 6.85 -4.33 -2.03
C VAL A 130 6.45 -2.97 -2.62
N PRO A 131 6.75 -1.86 -1.94
CA PRO A 131 6.22 -0.56 -2.34
C PRO A 131 6.97 0.01 -3.54
N SER A 132 6.26 0.77 -4.38
CA SER A 132 6.85 1.38 -5.57
C SER A 132 8.00 2.33 -5.22
N LEU A 133 9.06 2.34 -6.06
CA LEU A 133 10.17 3.29 -5.96
C LEU A 133 9.72 4.76 -5.95
N PHE A 134 8.57 5.07 -6.56
CA PHE A 134 8.01 6.42 -6.60
C PHE A 134 6.79 6.62 -5.69
N GLN A 135 6.50 5.67 -4.79
CA GLN A 135 5.31 5.70 -3.95
C GLN A 135 5.16 7.04 -3.22
N HIS A 136 6.19 7.49 -2.51
CA HIS A 136 6.18 8.77 -1.77
C HIS A 136 5.78 10.02 -2.58
N TYR A 137 5.86 10.00 -3.92
CA TYR A 137 5.38 11.12 -4.74
C TYR A 137 3.85 11.28 -4.76
N TRP A 138 3.10 10.34 -4.21
CA TRP A 138 1.64 10.45 -4.12
C TRP A 138 1.19 11.76 -3.43
N SER A 139 1.85 12.11 -2.33
CA SER A 139 1.49 13.28 -1.53
C SER A 139 1.77 14.57 -2.30
N LEU A 140 2.89 14.59 -3.03
CA LEU A 140 3.27 15.66 -3.94
C LEU A 140 2.26 15.82 -5.08
N GLY A 141 1.73 14.71 -5.60
CA GLY A 141 0.65 14.70 -6.59
C GLY A 141 -0.58 15.45 -6.08
N ILE A 142 -1.06 15.11 -4.88
CA ILE A 142 -2.19 15.81 -4.22
C ILE A 142 -1.85 17.30 -4.03
N GLU A 143 -0.65 17.61 -3.53
CA GLU A 143 -0.23 18.99 -3.25
C GLU A 143 -0.25 19.85 -4.53
N GLU A 144 0.32 19.36 -5.62
CA GLU A 144 0.40 20.09 -6.89
C GLU A 144 -0.94 20.14 -7.63
N GLN A 145 -1.79 19.10 -7.53
CA GLN A 145 -3.17 19.15 -8.02
C GLN A 145 -3.98 20.20 -7.26
N PHE A 146 -3.83 20.28 -5.94
CA PHE A 146 -4.42 21.34 -5.14
C PHE A 146 -3.91 22.72 -5.59
N TYR A 147 -2.61 22.91 -5.81
CA TYR A 147 -2.10 24.20 -6.29
C TYR A 147 -2.52 24.57 -7.70
N LEU A 148 -2.79 23.59 -8.55
CA LEU A 148 -3.34 23.84 -9.87
C LEU A 148 -4.76 24.40 -9.76
N LEU A 149 -5.62 23.80 -8.94
CA LEU A 149 -7.05 24.13 -8.85
C LEU A 149 -7.35 25.29 -7.88
N TRP A 150 -6.67 25.33 -6.73
CA TRP A 150 -6.97 26.24 -5.62
C TRP A 150 -6.96 27.73 -5.94
N PRO A 151 -5.98 28.27 -6.71
CA PRO A 151 -5.98 29.68 -7.05
C PRO A 151 -7.19 30.05 -7.93
N LEU A 152 -7.61 29.15 -8.83
CA LEU A 152 -8.80 29.36 -9.64
C LEU A 152 -10.06 29.38 -8.77
N VAL A 153 -10.19 28.40 -7.88
CA VAL A 153 -11.31 28.31 -6.91
C VAL A 153 -11.40 29.58 -6.09
N LEU A 154 -10.31 30.04 -5.46
CA LEU A 154 -10.31 31.24 -4.64
C LEU A 154 -10.69 32.50 -5.43
N VAL A 155 -10.17 32.67 -6.64
CA VAL A 155 -10.51 33.83 -7.49
C VAL A 155 -11.99 33.80 -7.88
N LEU A 156 -12.50 32.66 -8.34
CA LEU A 156 -13.89 32.53 -8.77
C LEU A 156 -14.87 32.74 -7.60
N VAL A 157 -14.63 32.09 -6.47
CA VAL A 157 -15.44 32.25 -5.26
C VAL A 157 -15.40 33.68 -4.75
N PHE A 158 -14.22 34.31 -4.71
CA PHE A 158 -14.10 35.71 -4.30
C PHE A 158 -14.90 36.63 -5.23
N ARG A 159 -14.91 36.41 -6.54
CA ARG A 159 -15.72 37.19 -7.48
C ARG A 159 -17.22 36.90 -7.35
N TRP A 160 -17.60 35.63 -7.22
CA TRP A 160 -18.98 35.18 -7.08
C TRP A 160 -19.64 35.73 -5.82
N THR A 161 -18.90 35.75 -4.70
CA THR A 161 -19.33 36.34 -3.43
C THR A 161 -19.24 37.87 -3.41
N ARG A 162 -19.22 38.50 -4.59
CA ARG A 162 -19.12 39.96 -4.79
C ARG A 162 -17.96 40.59 -4.02
N ARG A 163 -16.82 39.90 -3.99
CA ARG A 163 -15.58 40.28 -3.28
C ARG A 163 -15.75 40.35 -1.75
N SER A 164 -16.70 39.61 -1.21
CA SER A 164 -16.92 39.50 0.23
C SER A 164 -15.90 38.57 0.86
N PHE A 165 -15.09 39.08 1.80
CA PHE A 165 -14.20 38.24 2.61
C PHE A 165 -14.96 37.17 3.39
N ARG A 166 -16.12 37.53 3.98
CA ARG A 166 -16.98 36.58 4.71
C ARG A 166 -17.54 35.50 3.80
N GLY A 167 -17.95 35.89 2.59
CA GLY A 167 -18.44 34.93 1.58
C GLY A 167 -17.35 33.96 1.14
N LEU A 168 -16.12 34.45 0.93
CA LEU A 168 -14.97 33.59 0.63
C LEU A 168 -14.68 32.60 1.75
N VAL A 169 -14.61 33.06 3.00
CA VAL A 169 -14.39 32.18 4.16
C VAL A 169 -15.50 31.12 4.26
N ALA A 170 -16.77 31.51 4.15
CA ALA A 170 -17.89 30.57 4.20
C ALA A 170 -17.81 29.50 3.10
N ALA A 171 -17.51 29.90 1.86
CA ALA A 171 -17.39 28.95 0.75
C ALA A 171 -16.19 28.00 0.92
N VAL A 172 -15.04 28.50 1.38
CA VAL A 172 -13.88 27.65 1.70
C VAL A 172 -14.23 26.68 2.84
N SER A 173 -14.95 27.13 3.88
CA SER A 173 -15.41 26.26 4.96
C SER A 173 -16.31 25.14 4.44
N VAL A 174 -17.22 25.43 3.50
CA VAL A 174 -18.04 24.39 2.86
C VAL A 174 -17.18 23.36 2.14
N VAL A 175 -16.19 23.79 1.35
CA VAL A 175 -15.29 22.86 0.63
C VAL A 175 -14.52 21.98 1.63
N VAL A 176 -13.99 22.55 2.71
CA VAL A 176 -13.29 21.83 3.77
C VAL A 176 -14.21 20.81 4.44
N THR A 177 -15.42 21.21 4.82
CA THR A 177 -16.38 20.31 5.48
C THR A 177 -16.81 19.17 4.56
N VAL A 178 -17.11 19.45 3.29
CA VAL A 178 -17.50 18.41 2.32
C VAL A 178 -16.36 17.43 2.09
N SER A 179 -15.13 17.92 1.92
CA SER A 179 -13.95 17.06 1.74
C SER A 179 -13.64 16.23 2.99
N PHE A 180 -13.83 16.79 4.20
CA PHE A 180 -13.67 16.05 5.46
C PHE A 180 -14.73 14.93 5.63
N ILE A 181 -15.99 15.22 5.30
CA ILE A 181 -17.05 14.20 5.30
C ILE A 181 -16.73 13.10 4.29
N ALA A 182 -16.26 13.47 3.10
CA ALA A 182 -15.82 12.51 2.08
C ALA A 182 -14.66 11.64 2.58
N SER A 183 -13.69 12.20 3.31
CA SER A 183 -12.60 11.45 3.97
C SER A 183 -13.16 10.33 4.85
N ILE A 184 -14.13 10.64 5.71
CA ILE A 184 -14.73 9.66 6.63
C ILE A 184 -15.49 8.58 5.87
N VAL A 185 -16.39 8.99 4.97
CA VAL A 185 -17.29 8.05 4.26
C VAL A 185 -16.51 7.15 3.32
N VAL A 186 -15.59 7.70 2.53
CA VAL A 186 -14.86 6.93 1.52
C VAL A 186 -13.86 5.96 2.16
N THR A 187 -13.24 6.31 3.31
CA THR A 187 -12.35 5.37 4.02
C THR A 187 -13.05 4.05 4.36
N GLY A 188 -14.35 4.08 4.68
CA GLY A 188 -15.12 2.86 4.97
C GLY A 188 -15.50 2.01 3.75
N THR A 189 -15.38 2.55 2.53
CA THR A 189 -15.75 1.85 1.28
C THR A 189 -14.57 1.53 0.37
N SER A 190 -13.53 2.36 0.39
CA SER A 190 -12.31 2.22 -0.41
C SER A 190 -11.18 3.02 0.23
N GLN A 191 -10.34 2.32 0.98
CA GLN A 191 -9.16 2.92 1.63
C GLN A 191 -8.21 3.55 0.60
N PRO A 192 -7.86 2.91 -0.54
CA PRO A 192 -6.96 3.51 -1.53
C PRO A 192 -7.51 4.81 -2.11
N ALA A 193 -8.82 4.88 -2.37
CA ALA A 193 -9.47 6.09 -2.86
C ALA A 193 -9.40 7.22 -1.81
N ALA A 194 -9.68 6.91 -0.55
CA ALA A 194 -9.63 7.89 0.53
C ALA A 194 -8.20 8.42 0.76
N PHE A 195 -7.19 7.56 0.66
CA PHE A 195 -5.80 7.88 0.94
C PHE A 195 -5.14 8.68 -0.20
N PHE A 196 -5.34 8.26 -1.45
CA PHE A 196 -4.59 8.81 -2.58
C PHE A 196 -5.31 9.93 -3.37
N LEU A 197 -6.63 10.10 -3.26
CA LEU A 197 -7.34 11.08 -4.07
C LEU A 197 -7.44 12.46 -3.41
N LEU A 198 -7.32 13.51 -4.24
CA LEU A 198 -7.46 14.90 -3.78
C LEU A 198 -8.79 15.20 -3.08
N PRO A 199 -9.98 14.76 -3.56
CA PRO A 199 -11.26 15.16 -2.94
C PRO A 199 -11.40 14.78 -1.47
N THR A 200 -10.78 13.69 -1.01
CA THR A 200 -10.82 13.21 0.37
C THR A 200 -9.71 13.81 1.24
N ARG A 201 -8.60 14.28 0.64
CA ARG A 201 -7.45 14.88 1.36
C ARG A 201 -7.43 16.43 1.29
N ALA A 202 -8.24 17.04 0.42
CA ALA A 202 -8.23 18.49 0.18
C ALA A 202 -8.58 19.32 1.42
N TRP A 203 -9.36 18.79 2.35
CA TRP A 203 -9.73 19.50 3.58
C TRP A 203 -8.52 19.83 4.45
N GLU A 204 -7.44 19.05 4.42
CA GLU A 204 -6.22 19.28 5.22
C GLU A 204 -5.49 20.54 4.75
N LEU A 205 -5.28 20.64 3.43
CA LEU A 205 -4.78 21.85 2.79
C LEU A 205 -5.77 23.02 2.97
N GLY A 206 -7.06 22.73 2.90
CA GLY A 206 -8.13 23.72 3.09
C GLY A 206 -8.17 24.29 4.52
N VAL A 207 -7.89 23.50 5.56
CA VAL A 207 -7.74 23.97 6.95
C VAL A 207 -6.58 24.95 7.06
N GLY A 208 -5.44 24.63 6.45
CA GLY A 208 -4.33 25.56 6.31
C GLY A 208 -4.74 26.86 5.60
N GLY A 209 -5.52 26.75 4.53
CA GLY A 209 -6.06 27.88 3.78
C GLY A 209 -7.04 28.76 4.59
N LEU A 210 -7.95 28.15 5.35
CA LEU A 210 -8.84 28.86 6.29
C LEU A 210 -8.02 29.61 7.33
N LEU A 211 -7.02 28.96 7.91
CA LEU A 211 -6.15 29.57 8.89
C LEU A 211 -5.40 30.78 8.32
N ALA A 212 -4.92 30.69 7.08
CA ALA A 212 -4.29 31.81 6.40
C ALA A 212 -5.24 33.02 6.24
N LEU A 213 -6.49 32.80 5.84
CA LEU A 213 -7.48 33.86 5.72
C LEU A 213 -7.78 34.50 7.08
N LEU A 214 -8.02 33.67 8.11
CA LEU A 214 -8.38 34.12 9.46
C LEU A 214 -7.26 34.90 10.15
N VAL A 215 -6.02 34.41 10.06
CA VAL A 215 -4.84 35.07 10.67
C VAL A 215 -4.52 36.39 9.96
N THR A 216 -4.71 36.47 8.63
CA THR A 216 -4.40 37.70 7.88
C THR A 216 -5.33 38.86 8.29
N SER A 217 -6.53 38.57 8.79
CA SER A 217 -7.43 39.57 9.42
C SER A 217 -6.84 40.25 10.68
N SER A 218 -5.68 39.78 11.16
CA SER A 218 -4.92 40.32 12.31
C SER A 218 -5.76 40.55 13.57
N PRO A 219 -6.56 39.57 14.03
CA PRO A 219 -7.42 39.80 15.19
C PRO A 219 -6.59 39.97 16.47
N ARG A 220 -6.99 40.95 17.30
CA ARG A 220 -6.25 41.37 18.51
C ARG A 220 -6.03 40.24 19.54
N TRP A 221 -6.89 39.23 19.55
CA TRP A 221 -6.78 38.11 20.49
C TRP A 221 -5.58 37.19 20.22
N LEU A 222 -5.00 37.21 19.02
CA LEU A 222 -3.81 36.41 18.70
C LEU A 222 -2.61 36.77 19.58
N ALA A 223 -2.54 38.02 20.07
CA ALA A 223 -1.46 38.46 20.95
C ALA A 223 -1.61 37.96 22.41
N ALA A 224 -2.67 37.23 22.74
CA ALA A 224 -2.92 36.76 24.08
C ALA A 224 -1.98 35.60 24.45
N ARG A 225 -1.47 35.59 25.70
CA ARG A 225 -0.50 34.59 26.16
C ARG A 225 -1.01 33.14 26.04
N TRP A 226 -2.30 32.90 26.22
CA TRP A 226 -2.89 31.56 26.12
C TRP A 226 -2.76 30.95 24.71
N VAL A 227 -2.56 31.76 23.67
CA VAL A 227 -2.32 31.29 22.30
C VAL A 227 -1.00 30.49 22.20
N GLY A 228 -0.02 30.75 23.09
CA GLY A 228 1.18 29.93 23.21
C GLY A 228 0.93 28.52 23.76
N LEU A 229 -0.11 28.34 24.61
CA LEU A 229 -0.49 27.02 25.13
C LEU A 229 -1.08 26.15 24.02
N LEU A 230 -1.85 26.76 23.11
CA LEU A 230 -2.38 26.07 21.94
C LEU A 230 -1.27 25.46 21.09
N GLY A 231 -0.12 26.13 20.96
CA GLY A 231 1.00 25.57 20.22
C GLY A 231 1.53 24.27 20.84
N TRP A 232 1.64 24.21 22.17
CA TRP A 232 2.09 23.00 22.87
C TRP A 232 1.07 21.87 22.76
N VAL A 233 -0.22 22.19 22.90
CA VAL A 233 -1.31 21.25 22.62
C VAL A 233 -1.20 20.73 21.19
N GLY A 234 -0.91 21.61 20.23
CA GLY A 234 -0.75 21.24 18.83
C GLY A 234 0.41 20.27 18.59
N LEU A 235 1.58 20.52 19.20
CA LEU A 235 2.71 19.59 19.16
C LEU A 235 2.39 18.26 19.85
N ALA A 236 1.66 18.30 20.97
CA ALA A 236 1.24 17.09 21.67
C ALA A 236 0.29 16.25 20.81
N LEU A 237 -0.66 16.85 20.10
CA LEU A 237 -1.55 16.14 19.17
C LEU A 237 -0.79 15.49 18.02
N ILE A 238 0.17 16.20 17.42
CA ILE A 238 1.06 15.63 16.38
C ILE A 238 1.86 14.45 16.96
N GLY A 239 2.39 14.61 18.17
CA GLY A 239 3.10 13.54 18.88
C GLY A 239 2.21 12.32 19.13
N VAL A 240 1.01 12.52 19.68
CA VAL A 240 0.04 11.44 19.93
C VAL A 240 -0.25 10.68 18.65
N ALA A 241 -0.54 11.37 17.54
CA ALA A 241 -0.76 10.70 16.26
C ALA A 241 0.48 9.90 15.82
N ALA A 242 1.68 10.47 15.95
CA ALA A 242 2.92 9.82 15.54
C ALA A 242 3.29 8.57 16.35
N PHE A 243 2.96 8.52 17.65
CA PHE A 243 3.30 7.42 18.55
C PHE A 243 2.15 6.43 18.76
N ALA A 244 0.89 6.83 18.57
CA ALA A 244 -0.27 5.98 18.87
C ALA A 244 -0.93 5.37 17.63
N TYR A 245 -0.73 5.94 16.44
CA TYR A 245 -1.32 5.38 15.22
C TYR A 245 -0.45 4.25 14.67
N THR A 246 -1.09 3.31 13.98
CA THR A 246 -0.48 2.11 13.40
C THR A 246 -1.01 1.89 11.98
N ALA A 247 -0.57 0.81 11.32
CA ALA A 247 -1.14 0.38 10.05
C ALA A 247 -2.63 0.00 10.16
N ALA A 248 -3.05 -0.53 11.32
CA ALA A 248 -4.45 -0.88 11.60
C ALA A 248 -5.37 0.34 11.83
N THR A 249 -4.82 1.55 11.92
CA THR A 249 -5.64 2.76 12.10
C THR A 249 -6.40 3.05 10.79
N PRO A 250 -7.75 3.19 10.79
CA PRO A 250 -8.55 3.49 9.60
C PRO A 250 -8.28 4.91 9.07
N PHE A 251 -7.16 5.07 8.35
CA PHE A 251 -6.63 6.34 7.92
C PHE A 251 -6.97 6.61 6.45
N PRO A 252 -7.34 7.85 6.06
CA PRO A 252 -7.34 9.08 6.87
C PRO A 252 -8.53 9.28 7.80
N SER A 253 -9.76 9.00 7.33
CA SER A 253 -11.02 9.17 8.09
C SER A 253 -11.05 10.44 8.97
N TRP A 254 -11.58 10.35 10.19
CA TRP A 254 -11.55 11.39 11.21
C TRP A 254 -10.23 11.40 12.00
N TYR A 255 -9.42 10.33 11.95
CA TYR A 255 -8.12 10.24 12.63
C TYR A 255 -7.15 11.32 12.14
N ALA A 256 -7.15 11.62 10.84
CA ALA A 256 -6.37 12.71 10.26
C ALA A 256 -6.71 14.09 10.86
N ALA A 257 -7.86 14.28 11.53
CA ALA A 257 -8.17 15.51 12.26
C ALA A 257 -7.17 15.82 13.38
N VAL A 258 -6.59 14.80 14.02
CA VAL A 258 -5.65 14.98 15.13
C VAL A 258 -4.37 15.71 14.68
N PRO A 259 -3.58 15.21 13.72
CA PRO A 259 -2.39 15.91 13.23
C PRO A 259 -2.74 17.22 12.51
N VAL A 260 -3.88 17.31 11.82
CA VAL A 260 -4.30 18.51 11.09
C VAL A 260 -4.66 19.66 12.03
N LEU A 261 -5.50 19.41 13.02
CA LEU A 261 -5.84 20.41 14.05
C LEU A 261 -4.60 20.73 14.89
N GLY A 262 -3.78 19.74 15.23
CA GLY A 262 -2.52 19.96 15.91
C GLY A 262 -1.62 20.95 15.17
N THR A 263 -1.45 20.74 13.86
CA THR A 263 -0.68 21.64 12.99
C THR A 263 -1.28 23.04 12.91
N ALA A 264 -2.61 23.14 12.78
CA ALA A 264 -3.31 24.42 12.77
C ALA A 264 -3.08 25.23 14.07
N LEU A 265 -3.11 24.56 15.24
CA LEU A 265 -2.84 25.19 16.54
C LEU A 265 -1.39 25.68 16.66
N VAL A 266 -0.41 24.93 16.14
CA VAL A 266 1.00 25.38 16.11
C VAL A 266 1.17 26.62 15.23
N ILE A 267 0.60 26.62 14.02
CA ILE A 267 0.69 27.77 13.10
C ILE A 267 -0.03 29.01 13.69
N LEU A 268 -1.17 28.79 14.34
CA LEU A 268 -1.91 29.84 15.04
C LEU A 268 -1.07 30.44 16.17
N SER A 269 -0.42 29.60 16.98
CA SER A 269 0.50 30.03 18.04
C SER A 269 1.62 30.94 17.54
N GLY A 270 2.20 30.64 16.37
CA GLY A 270 3.25 31.45 15.77
C GLY A 270 2.79 32.78 15.15
N SER A 271 1.48 32.99 15.03
CA SER A 271 0.92 34.16 14.34
C SER A 271 0.66 35.35 15.27
N GLY A 272 0.67 35.14 16.59
CA GLY A 272 0.38 36.13 17.62
C GLY A 272 1.56 36.99 18.11
N GLY A 273 2.77 36.73 17.62
CA GLY A 273 4.01 37.28 18.18
C GLY A 273 4.66 36.32 19.18
N SER A 274 5.99 36.26 19.18
CA SER A 274 6.75 35.26 19.95
C SER A 274 6.76 35.59 21.44
N THR A 275 6.11 34.77 22.25
CA THR A 275 6.43 34.66 23.67
C THR A 275 7.53 33.63 23.84
N GLY A 276 8.63 33.94 24.54
CA GLY A 276 9.83 33.09 24.61
C GLY A 276 9.64 31.65 25.11
N TRP A 277 8.50 31.30 25.70
CA TRP A 277 8.15 29.95 26.18
C TRP A 277 7.24 29.17 25.22
N ALA A 278 6.67 29.82 24.20
CA ALA A 278 5.84 29.15 23.20
C ALA A 278 6.71 28.21 22.35
N PRO A 279 6.15 27.13 21.77
CA PRO A 279 6.91 26.18 20.98
C PRO A 279 7.58 26.82 19.75
N VAL A 280 7.07 27.98 19.31
CA VAL A 280 7.68 28.86 18.31
C VAL A 280 9.18 29.06 18.57
N ALA A 281 9.60 29.24 19.83
CA ALA A 281 11.01 29.42 20.18
C ALA A 281 11.84 28.14 19.94
N ALA A 282 11.32 26.98 20.35
CA ALA A 282 11.97 25.69 20.15
C ALA A 282 12.03 25.30 18.65
N LEU A 283 10.95 25.55 17.90
CA LEU A 283 10.89 25.29 16.45
C LEU A 283 11.78 26.26 15.65
N SER A 284 12.11 27.42 16.21
CA SER A 284 12.95 28.42 15.54
C SER A 284 14.45 28.25 15.80
N ILE A 285 14.91 27.14 16.39
CA ILE A 285 16.36 26.89 16.53
C ILE A 285 17.02 26.65 15.17
N ARG A 286 18.32 26.98 15.05
CA ARG A 286 19.05 26.86 13.77
C ARG A 286 19.02 25.45 13.14
N PRO A 287 19.18 24.34 13.90
CA PRO A 287 19.08 23.00 13.33
C PRO A 287 17.70 22.70 12.73
N ALA A 288 16.63 23.06 13.45
CA ALA A 288 15.26 22.86 12.97
C ALA A 288 14.99 23.70 11.71
N GLN A 289 15.46 24.94 11.66
CA GLN A 289 15.35 25.76 10.45
C GLN A 289 16.16 25.19 9.28
N PHE A 290 17.32 24.60 9.53
CA PHE A 290 18.14 23.96 8.51
C PHE A 290 17.43 22.74 7.91
N LEU A 291 16.93 21.84 8.75
CA LEU A 291 16.16 20.68 8.30
C LEU A 291 14.88 21.09 7.58
N GLY A 292 14.16 22.08 8.12
CA GLY A 292 12.98 22.65 7.46
C GLY A 292 13.29 23.22 6.09
N LYS A 293 14.45 23.87 5.94
CA LYS A 293 14.91 24.45 4.68
C LYS A 293 15.17 23.37 3.61
N ILE A 294 15.80 22.25 3.97
CA ILE A 294 16.08 21.14 3.04
C ILE A 294 14.97 20.08 2.97
N SER A 295 13.88 20.25 3.73
CA SER A 295 12.84 19.23 3.90
C SER A 295 12.22 18.72 2.59
N TYR A 296 12.13 19.57 1.56
CA TYR A 296 11.64 19.13 0.25
C TYR A 296 12.61 18.15 -0.41
N SER A 297 13.89 18.52 -0.59
CA SER A 297 14.92 17.59 -1.07
C SER A 297 15.04 16.34 -0.20
N LEU A 298 14.92 16.46 1.13
CA LEU A 298 14.97 15.33 2.05
C LEU A 298 13.81 14.36 1.82
N TYR A 299 12.60 14.88 1.65
CA TYR A 299 11.43 14.10 1.28
C TYR A 299 11.60 13.38 -0.06
N LEU A 300 12.27 13.99 -1.04
CA LEU A 300 12.49 13.34 -2.33
C LEU A 300 13.54 12.21 -2.26
N VAL A 301 14.66 12.43 -1.55
CA VAL A 301 15.80 11.50 -1.61
C VAL A 301 15.72 10.36 -0.60
N HIS A 302 15.01 10.54 0.53
CA HIS A 302 14.99 9.51 1.58
C HIS A 302 14.39 8.19 1.10
N TRP A 303 13.35 8.24 0.27
CA TRP A 303 12.60 7.05 -0.12
C TRP A 303 13.38 6.16 -1.11
N PRO A 304 13.93 6.67 -2.24
CA PRO A 304 14.81 5.87 -3.09
C PRO A 304 16.02 5.30 -2.36
N LEU A 305 16.57 6.01 -1.37
CA LEU A 305 17.68 5.53 -0.55
C LEU A 305 17.30 4.36 0.37
N LEU A 306 16.01 4.14 0.63
CA LEU A 306 15.51 3.02 1.43
C LEU A 306 15.03 1.87 0.54
N VAL A 307 14.26 2.19 -0.50
CA VAL A 307 13.65 1.18 -1.39
C VAL A 307 14.67 0.48 -2.27
N ILE A 308 15.59 1.22 -2.90
CA ILE A 308 16.55 0.60 -3.84
C ILE A 308 17.45 -0.42 -3.13
N PRO A 309 18.06 -0.12 -1.96
CA PRO A 309 18.83 -1.13 -1.24
C PRO A 309 17.99 -2.33 -0.78
N GLN A 310 16.73 -2.13 -0.38
CA GLN A 310 15.84 -3.23 0.01
C GLN A 310 15.50 -4.15 -1.16
N GLU A 311 15.17 -3.57 -2.32
CA GLU A 311 14.93 -4.30 -3.57
C GLU A 311 16.18 -5.07 -4.02
N ALA A 312 17.37 -4.48 -3.88
CA ALA A 312 18.63 -5.09 -4.29
C ALA A 312 19.04 -6.31 -3.43
N VAL A 313 18.65 -6.35 -2.15
CA VAL A 313 18.90 -7.51 -1.27
C VAL A 313 17.75 -8.51 -1.27
N GLY A 314 16.60 -8.15 -1.85
CA GLY A 314 15.37 -8.94 -1.85
C GLY A 314 14.55 -8.76 -0.58
N TYR A 315 13.23 -8.83 -0.70
CA TYR A 315 12.30 -8.60 0.41
C TYR A 315 12.28 -9.73 1.44
N ASN A 316 12.60 -10.97 1.04
CA ASN A 316 12.77 -12.10 1.98
C ASN A 316 13.98 -11.91 2.91
N HIS A 317 14.81 -10.89 2.66
CA HIS A 317 15.92 -10.48 3.52
C HIS A 317 15.75 -9.00 3.91
N PRO A 318 14.81 -8.67 4.80
CA PRO A 318 14.56 -7.28 5.19
C PRO A 318 15.82 -6.66 5.79
N LEU A 319 16.12 -5.43 5.37
CA LEU A 319 17.25 -4.68 5.91
C LEU A 319 17.04 -4.46 7.42
N PRO A 320 18.06 -4.73 8.25
CA PRO A 320 17.93 -4.53 9.69
C PRO A 320 17.76 -3.03 9.98
N THR A 321 16.99 -2.69 11.03
CA THR A 321 16.62 -1.31 11.35
C THR A 321 17.81 -0.36 11.50
N TRP A 322 18.98 -0.85 11.94
CA TRP A 322 20.17 -0.02 12.02
C TRP A 322 20.66 0.43 10.63
N ALA A 323 20.53 -0.40 9.60
CA ALA A 323 20.95 -0.09 8.24
C ALA A 323 19.99 0.93 7.60
N THR A 324 18.68 0.73 7.74
CA THR A 324 17.66 1.67 7.26
C THR A 324 17.74 3.03 7.96
N LEU A 325 18.11 3.06 9.25
CA LEU A 325 18.39 4.31 9.98
C LEU A 325 19.65 5.02 9.46
N LEU A 326 20.71 4.28 9.14
CA LEU A 326 21.91 4.85 8.52
C LEU A 326 21.61 5.43 7.14
N LEU A 327 20.78 4.76 6.33
CA LEU A 327 20.32 5.25 5.03
C LEU A 327 19.46 6.53 5.19
N GLY A 328 18.52 6.53 6.14
CA GLY A 328 17.74 7.72 6.49
C GLY A 328 18.60 8.90 6.97
N ALA A 329 19.65 8.64 7.75
CA ALA A 329 20.61 9.65 8.16
C ALA A 329 21.47 10.14 6.98
N ALA A 330 21.90 9.25 6.08
CA ALA A 330 22.63 9.58 4.86
C ALA A 330 21.79 10.41 3.87
N ALA A 331 20.46 10.31 3.93
CA ALA A 331 19.57 11.16 3.17
C ALA A 331 19.73 12.65 3.50
N VAL A 332 20.15 13.03 4.72
CA VAL A 332 20.34 14.43 5.13
C VAL A 332 21.45 15.15 4.33
N PRO A 333 22.70 14.67 4.27
CA PRO A 333 23.73 15.29 3.44
C PRO A 333 23.39 15.24 1.94
N ILE A 334 22.76 14.16 1.45
CA ILE A 334 22.34 14.06 0.04
C ILE A 334 21.25 15.09 -0.29
N ALA A 335 20.27 15.26 0.61
CA ALA A 335 19.23 16.27 0.50
C ALA A 335 19.81 17.67 0.52
N TRP A 336 20.83 17.93 1.34
CA TRP A 336 21.54 19.19 1.36
C TRP A 336 22.25 19.47 0.03
N LEU A 337 22.91 18.48 -0.57
CA LEU A 337 23.52 18.60 -1.90
C LEU A 337 22.47 18.92 -2.97
N CYS A 338 21.38 18.15 -3.01
CA CYS A 338 20.28 18.39 -3.96
C CYS A 338 19.65 19.78 -3.76
N TRP A 339 19.43 20.18 -2.51
CA TRP A 339 18.96 21.53 -2.18
C TRP A 339 19.94 22.61 -2.68
N ARG A 340 21.24 22.45 -2.40
CA ARG A 340 22.27 23.46 -2.67
C ARG A 340 22.59 23.64 -4.15
N PHE A 341 22.55 22.54 -4.91
CA PHE A 341 23.02 22.48 -6.30
C PHE A 341 21.88 22.35 -7.33
N VAL A 342 20.67 21.96 -6.91
CA VAL A 342 19.53 21.78 -7.83
C VAL A 342 18.35 22.67 -7.43
N GLU A 343 17.82 22.52 -6.21
CA GLU A 343 16.62 23.26 -5.77
C GLU A 343 16.87 24.78 -5.72
N GLU A 344 17.90 25.22 -5.00
CA GLU A 344 18.19 26.63 -4.78
C GLU A 344 18.60 27.37 -6.07
N PRO A 345 19.45 26.79 -6.94
CA PRO A 345 19.72 27.36 -8.26
C PRO A 345 18.48 27.42 -9.16
N GLY A 346 17.62 26.40 -9.13
CA GLY A 346 16.34 26.41 -9.84
C GLY A 346 15.44 27.57 -9.41
N ARG A 347 15.40 27.84 -8.11
CA ARG A 347 14.58 28.88 -7.48
C ARG A 347 15.12 30.30 -7.70
N THR A 348 16.44 30.50 -7.58
CA THR A 348 17.07 31.83 -7.45
C THR A 348 18.02 32.20 -8.60
N GLY A 349 18.42 31.23 -9.42
CA GLY A 349 19.38 31.44 -10.50
C GLY A 349 18.90 32.53 -11.46
N ARG A 350 19.73 33.56 -11.70
CA ARG A 350 19.32 34.78 -12.44
C ARG A 350 18.71 34.47 -13.81
N PHE A 351 19.23 33.47 -14.51
CA PHE A 351 18.71 33.02 -15.82
C PHE A 351 17.27 32.51 -15.72
N LEU A 352 16.98 31.62 -14.77
CA LEU A 352 15.65 31.06 -14.55
C LEU A 352 14.71 32.07 -13.88
N ALA A 353 15.22 32.83 -12.91
CA ALA A 353 14.49 33.84 -12.14
C ALA A 353 13.98 35.00 -13.01
N SER A 354 14.77 35.43 -14.00
CA SER A 354 14.45 36.51 -14.95
C SER A 354 13.68 36.04 -16.18
N ALA A 355 13.56 34.73 -16.41
CA ALA A 355 12.81 34.19 -17.54
C ALA A 355 11.33 34.62 -17.50
N ARG A 356 10.77 34.88 -18.68
CA ARG A 356 9.33 35.15 -18.82
C ARG A 356 8.54 33.94 -18.30
N PRO A 357 7.46 34.12 -17.53
CA PRO A 357 6.70 33.01 -16.93
C PRO A 357 6.31 31.90 -17.92
N ARG A 358 5.88 32.28 -19.13
CA ARG A 358 5.54 31.32 -20.19
C ARG A 358 6.71 30.41 -20.58
N ARG A 359 7.94 30.93 -20.65
CA ARG A 359 9.12 30.12 -20.98
C ARG A 359 9.42 29.10 -19.90
N SER A 360 9.30 29.47 -18.63
CA SER A 360 9.47 28.53 -17.51
C SER A 360 8.45 27.41 -17.55
N LEU A 361 7.19 27.72 -17.88
CA LEU A 361 6.13 26.71 -18.01
C LEU A 361 6.34 25.79 -19.21
N VAL A 362 6.73 26.33 -20.37
CA VAL A 362 7.07 25.50 -21.55
C VAL A 362 8.26 24.61 -21.27
N ALA A 363 9.32 25.11 -20.62
CA ALA A 363 10.47 24.31 -20.25
C ALA A 363 10.11 23.20 -19.25
N ALA A 364 9.25 23.50 -18.27
CA ALA A 364 8.71 22.52 -17.34
C ALA A 364 7.96 21.39 -18.07
N LEU A 365 7.01 21.75 -18.93
CA LEU A 365 6.22 20.78 -19.71
C LEU A 365 7.10 19.97 -20.66
N ALA A 366 8.06 20.60 -21.32
CA ALA A 366 9.01 19.91 -22.19
C ALA A 366 9.88 18.92 -21.40
N GLY A 367 10.35 19.30 -20.20
CA GLY A 367 11.10 18.41 -19.32
C GLY A 367 10.30 17.17 -18.91
N SER A 368 9.06 17.35 -18.45
CA SER A 368 8.15 16.24 -18.13
C SER A 368 7.84 15.36 -19.35
N ALA A 369 7.62 15.97 -20.53
CA ALA A 369 7.35 15.24 -21.77
C ALA A 369 8.56 14.41 -22.25
N VAL A 370 9.78 14.94 -22.10
CA VAL A 370 11.01 14.19 -22.41
C VAL A 370 11.17 13.00 -21.48
N ILE A 371 10.89 13.15 -20.18
CA ILE A 371 10.94 12.05 -19.22
C ILE A 371 9.90 10.98 -19.57
N LEU A 372 8.66 11.37 -19.89
CA LEU A 372 7.64 10.43 -20.34
C LEU A 372 8.06 9.66 -21.58
N ALA A 373 8.55 10.37 -22.61
CA ALA A 373 9.04 9.72 -23.83
C ALA A 373 10.20 8.76 -23.52
N GLY A 374 11.10 9.14 -22.62
CA GLY A 374 12.19 8.30 -22.13
C GLY A 374 11.69 7.06 -21.40
N CYS A 375 10.71 7.19 -20.50
CA CYS A 375 10.10 6.07 -19.77
C CYS A 375 9.39 5.11 -20.73
N VAL A 376 8.59 5.62 -21.68
CA VAL A 376 7.89 4.80 -22.67
C VAL A 376 8.86 4.07 -23.60
N ALA A 377 9.92 4.75 -24.04
CA ALA A 377 10.96 4.14 -24.87
C ALA A 377 11.72 3.06 -24.08
N ALA A 378 12.13 3.34 -22.84
CA ALA A 378 12.80 2.39 -21.98
C ALA A 378 11.91 1.17 -21.70
N ASP A 379 10.64 1.37 -21.37
CA ASP A 379 9.66 0.31 -21.10
C ASP A 379 9.44 -0.60 -22.33
N SER A 380 9.42 -0.01 -23.52
CA SER A 380 9.33 -0.77 -24.77
C SER A 380 10.57 -1.63 -25.03
N LEU A 381 11.76 -1.15 -24.64
CA LEU A 381 13.01 -1.89 -24.78
C LEU A 381 13.16 -3.00 -23.73
N THR A 382 12.74 -2.74 -22.49
CA THR A 382 12.92 -3.67 -21.36
C THR A 382 11.95 -4.84 -21.40
N ARG A 383 10.77 -4.69 -22.01
CA ARG A 383 9.83 -5.80 -22.24
C ARG A 383 10.43 -6.96 -23.04
N GLY A 384 11.42 -6.69 -23.89
CA GLY A 384 12.10 -7.70 -24.68
C GLY A 384 13.24 -8.43 -23.96
N VAL A 385 13.59 -8.03 -22.72
CA VAL A 385 14.67 -8.69 -21.96
C VAL A 385 14.20 -10.09 -21.53
N PRO A 386 14.90 -11.17 -21.92
CA PRO A 386 14.58 -12.51 -21.45
C PRO A 386 14.72 -12.58 -19.93
N LEU A 387 13.71 -13.14 -19.26
CA LEU A 387 13.73 -13.38 -17.82
C LEU A 387 13.85 -14.88 -17.54
N HIS A 388 14.71 -15.55 -18.32
CA HIS A 388 14.99 -16.97 -18.23
C HIS A 388 16.40 -17.24 -18.81
N THR A 389 16.90 -18.43 -18.56
CA THR A 389 18.08 -18.98 -19.25
C THR A 389 17.68 -19.62 -20.57
N ASP A 390 18.63 -19.94 -21.45
CA ASP A 390 18.37 -20.64 -22.73
C ASP A 390 18.22 -22.17 -22.56
N ARG A 391 17.78 -22.62 -21.38
CA ARG A 391 17.74 -24.05 -21.01
C ARG A 391 16.30 -24.42 -20.64
N PRO A 392 15.73 -25.47 -21.25
CA PRO A 392 14.46 -26.00 -20.78
C PRO A 392 14.66 -26.87 -19.54
N ALA A 393 13.69 -26.83 -18.64
CA ALA A 393 13.56 -27.84 -17.59
C ALA A 393 12.75 -29.03 -18.12
N ALA A 394 13.08 -30.23 -17.65
CA ALA A 394 12.24 -31.39 -17.89
C ALA A 394 10.95 -31.24 -17.09
N GLU A 395 9.83 -31.64 -17.68
CA GLU A 395 8.60 -31.90 -16.92
C GLU A 395 8.88 -33.03 -15.93
N VAL A 396 8.50 -32.82 -14.67
CA VAL A 396 8.73 -33.78 -13.58
C VAL A 396 7.38 -34.13 -13.01
N ALA A 397 7.11 -35.43 -12.84
CA ALA A 397 5.94 -35.88 -12.08
C ALA A 397 6.08 -35.37 -10.64
N LEU A 398 5.05 -34.70 -10.13
CA LEU A 398 5.08 -34.16 -8.78
C LEU A 398 5.15 -35.32 -7.78
N THR A 399 5.99 -35.15 -6.77
CA THR A 399 6.20 -36.16 -5.74
C THR A 399 6.39 -35.43 -4.42
N THR A 400 6.24 -36.15 -3.31
CA THR A 400 6.57 -35.61 -2.00
C THR A 400 8.06 -35.27 -1.92
N ALA A 401 8.39 -34.14 -1.29
CA ALA A 401 9.74 -33.57 -1.19
C ALA A 401 10.39 -33.27 -2.56
N PRO A 402 9.77 -32.39 -3.38
CA PRO A 402 10.25 -32.09 -4.72
C PRO A 402 11.66 -31.48 -4.73
N SER A 403 12.45 -31.87 -5.73
CA SER A 403 13.69 -31.16 -6.06
C SER A 403 13.35 -29.90 -6.85
N GLY A 404 13.76 -28.74 -6.37
CA GLY A 404 13.60 -27.51 -7.12
C GLY A 404 14.51 -27.43 -8.36
N THR A 405 14.08 -26.67 -9.36
CA THR A 405 14.89 -26.39 -10.57
C THR A 405 15.88 -25.27 -10.33
N GLY A 406 17.18 -25.55 -10.51
CA GLY A 406 18.37 -24.71 -10.21
C GLY A 406 18.43 -23.30 -10.81
N TYR A 407 17.59 -23.04 -11.80
CA TYR A 407 17.68 -21.92 -12.73
C TYR A 407 16.28 -21.62 -13.27
N VAL A 408 16.10 -20.46 -13.90
CA VAL A 408 14.84 -20.10 -14.55
C VAL A 408 14.84 -20.66 -15.99
N PRO A 409 14.02 -21.66 -16.32
CA PRO A 409 14.03 -22.29 -17.64
C PRO A 409 13.28 -21.45 -18.69
N ASP A 410 13.59 -21.65 -19.98
CA ASP A 410 12.90 -20.96 -21.08
C ASP A 410 11.46 -21.44 -21.31
N ASN A 411 11.14 -22.65 -20.85
CA ASN A 411 9.80 -23.23 -20.84
C ASN A 411 9.07 -23.10 -19.49
N LEU A 412 9.45 -22.12 -18.64
CA LEU A 412 8.78 -21.88 -17.36
C LEU A 412 7.29 -21.51 -17.57
N GLU A 413 6.40 -22.17 -16.84
CA GLU A 413 4.96 -21.96 -16.91
C GLU A 413 4.33 -21.68 -15.53
N PRO A 414 3.60 -20.57 -15.36
CA PRO A 414 3.63 -19.38 -16.22
C PRO A 414 5.02 -18.72 -16.23
N SER A 415 5.30 -17.93 -17.28
CA SER A 415 6.51 -17.10 -17.29
C SER A 415 6.56 -16.13 -16.10
N LEU A 416 7.75 -15.64 -15.72
CA LEU A 416 7.88 -14.68 -14.60
C LEU A 416 7.01 -13.42 -14.76
N ARG A 417 6.74 -12.98 -16.00
CA ARG A 417 5.84 -11.84 -16.28
C ARG A 417 4.36 -12.20 -16.19
N GLY A 418 4.04 -13.49 -16.42
CA GLY A 418 2.68 -14.02 -16.35
C GLY A 418 2.27 -14.45 -14.94
N ALA A 419 3.22 -14.62 -14.02
CA ALA A 419 3.01 -15.11 -12.66
C ALA A 419 1.82 -14.44 -11.95
N GLU A 420 1.86 -13.12 -11.77
CA GLU A 420 0.81 -12.35 -11.07
C GLU A 420 -0.59 -12.49 -11.73
N ALA A 421 -0.62 -12.69 -13.05
CA ALA A 421 -1.86 -12.82 -13.80
C ALA A 421 -2.42 -14.25 -13.79
N ASP A 422 -1.65 -15.26 -13.38
CA ASP A 422 -2.04 -16.68 -13.38
C ASP A 422 -2.96 -17.01 -12.20
N ASN A 423 -4.14 -16.41 -12.23
CA ASN A 423 -5.19 -16.56 -11.24
C ASN A 423 -6.09 -17.75 -11.58
N PRO A 424 -6.59 -18.50 -10.57
CA PRO A 424 -7.64 -19.49 -10.78
C PRO A 424 -8.83 -18.89 -11.55
N GLU A 425 -9.36 -19.66 -12.50
CA GLU A 425 -10.47 -19.26 -13.36
C GLU A 425 -11.74 -18.90 -12.59
N ILE A 426 -11.84 -19.35 -11.33
CA ILE A 426 -12.95 -19.06 -10.41
C ILE A 426 -13.09 -17.57 -10.07
N TYR A 427 -12.02 -16.78 -10.21
CA TYR A 427 -12.08 -15.32 -10.03
C TYR A 427 -12.81 -14.62 -11.19
N ALA A 428 -12.84 -15.23 -12.38
CA ALA A 428 -13.44 -14.65 -13.58
C ALA A 428 -14.89 -15.07 -13.83
N ASN A 429 -15.31 -16.22 -13.29
CA ASN A 429 -16.64 -16.80 -13.53
C ASN A 429 -17.71 -16.38 -12.50
N GLY A 430 -17.35 -15.57 -11.50
CA GLY A 430 -18.26 -15.05 -10.47
C GLY A 430 -18.52 -16.01 -9.31
N CYS A 431 -17.83 -17.15 -9.26
CA CYS A 431 -17.99 -18.17 -8.22
C CYS A 431 -17.19 -17.87 -6.94
N HIS A 432 -16.12 -17.06 -7.05
CA HIS A 432 -15.42 -16.50 -5.90
C HIS A 432 -16.04 -15.17 -5.50
N GLN A 433 -16.44 -15.04 -4.23
CA GLN A 433 -16.98 -13.79 -3.72
C GLN A 433 -15.86 -12.77 -3.50
N SER A 434 -16.08 -11.56 -4.02
CA SER A 434 -15.24 -10.40 -3.69
C SER A 434 -15.48 -9.97 -2.24
N TYR A 435 -14.71 -8.96 -1.80
CA TYR A 435 -14.86 -8.40 -0.45
C TYR A 435 -16.32 -8.00 -0.14
N THR A 436 -17.01 -7.37 -1.08
CA THR A 436 -18.39 -6.90 -0.85
C THR A 436 -19.47 -7.93 -1.19
N GLY A 437 -19.12 -9.05 -1.85
CA GLY A 437 -20.06 -10.09 -2.24
C GLY A 437 -20.53 -10.93 -1.07
N ASN A 438 -21.81 -11.26 -0.97
CA ASN A 438 -22.38 -12.07 0.11
C ASN A 438 -23.20 -13.25 -0.43
N ASP A 439 -23.01 -13.62 -1.69
CA ASP A 439 -23.69 -14.78 -2.25
C ASP A 439 -23.07 -16.06 -1.67
N VAL A 440 -23.94 -16.94 -1.18
CA VAL A 440 -23.60 -18.20 -0.51
C VAL A 440 -23.92 -19.42 -1.36
N THR A 441 -24.56 -19.24 -2.53
CA THR A 441 -24.91 -20.40 -3.38
C THR A 441 -23.68 -21.05 -4.00
N GLY A 442 -22.58 -20.30 -4.12
CA GLY A 442 -21.35 -20.80 -4.70
C GLY A 442 -21.54 -21.29 -6.13
N CYS A 443 -20.69 -22.23 -6.55
CA CYS A 443 -20.78 -22.88 -7.85
C CYS A 443 -20.55 -24.38 -7.77
N LEU A 444 -21.34 -25.12 -8.54
CA LEU A 444 -21.22 -26.57 -8.70
C LEU A 444 -20.52 -26.90 -10.03
N VAL A 445 -19.48 -27.71 -9.96
CA VAL A 445 -18.63 -28.18 -11.08
C VAL A 445 -18.64 -29.71 -11.10
N GLY A 446 -18.44 -30.30 -12.28
CA GLY A 446 -18.51 -31.74 -12.49
C GLY A 446 -19.92 -32.22 -12.84
N THR A 447 -20.03 -33.04 -13.88
CA THR A 447 -21.33 -33.47 -14.43
C THR A 447 -21.70 -34.92 -14.10
N ASN A 448 -20.78 -35.70 -13.52
CA ASN A 448 -21.02 -37.09 -13.15
C ASN A 448 -21.88 -37.18 -11.87
N PRO A 449 -23.17 -37.56 -11.95
CA PRO A 449 -24.03 -37.60 -10.77
C PRO A 449 -23.66 -38.71 -9.79
N ALA A 450 -22.89 -39.72 -10.22
CA ALA A 450 -22.43 -40.81 -9.38
C ALA A 450 -21.14 -40.48 -8.60
N ALA A 451 -20.48 -39.36 -8.93
CA ALA A 451 -19.28 -38.94 -8.22
C ALA A 451 -19.63 -38.29 -6.87
N PRO A 452 -18.81 -38.51 -5.83
CA PRO A 452 -18.98 -37.90 -4.51
C PRO A 452 -18.92 -36.37 -4.62
N LEU A 453 -19.76 -35.68 -3.85
CA LEU A 453 -19.77 -34.22 -3.80
C LEU A 453 -18.76 -33.74 -2.77
N VAL A 454 -17.85 -32.86 -3.18
CA VAL A 454 -16.85 -32.20 -2.34
C VAL A 454 -17.21 -30.73 -2.21
N ALA A 455 -17.23 -30.20 -0.99
CA ALA A 455 -17.45 -28.77 -0.75
C ALA A 455 -16.13 -28.07 -0.39
N LEU A 456 -15.64 -27.16 -1.23
CA LEU A 456 -14.47 -26.33 -0.96
C LEU A 456 -14.91 -25.03 -0.28
N PHE A 457 -14.48 -24.79 0.95
CA PHE A 457 -14.92 -23.68 1.79
C PHE A 457 -13.76 -22.89 2.39
N GLY A 458 -13.75 -21.56 2.19
CA GLY A 458 -12.75 -20.69 2.83
C GLY A 458 -12.43 -19.41 2.06
N ASP A 459 -11.19 -18.92 2.19
CA ASP A 459 -10.78 -17.66 1.55
C ASP A 459 -10.07 -17.87 0.21
N SER A 460 -9.18 -16.96 -0.18
CA SER A 460 -8.40 -17.10 -1.41
C SER A 460 -7.43 -18.28 -1.38
N HIS A 461 -7.05 -18.76 -0.19
CA HIS A 461 -6.21 -19.94 -0.01
C HIS A 461 -7.00 -21.25 -0.13
N ALA A 462 -8.33 -21.22 0.03
CA ALA A 462 -9.19 -22.28 -0.50
C ALA A 462 -9.30 -22.14 -2.03
N ALA A 463 -9.56 -20.93 -2.54
CA ALA A 463 -9.80 -20.69 -3.96
C ALA A 463 -8.61 -21.08 -4.87
N GLN A 464 -7.37 -20.99 -4.38
CA GLN A 464 -6.18 -21.44 -5.13
C GLN A 464 -6.15 -22.94 -5.41
N TRP A 465 -6.88 -23.78 -4.68
CA TRP A 465 -6.99 -25.22 -4.93
C TRP A 465 -8.06 -25.58 -5.96
N TYR A 466 -8.84 -24.58 -6.42
CA TYR A 466 -9.88 -24.81 -7.42
C TYR A 466 -9.36 -25.44 -8.71
N PRO A 467 -8.22 -25.01 -9.32
CA PRO A 467 -7.75 -25.62 -10.56
C PRO A 467 -7.53 -27.13 -10.43
N ALA A 468 -6.86 -27.59 -9.36
CA ALA A 468 -6.67 -29.01 -9.05
C ALA A 468 -8.00 -29.78 -8.93
N LEU A 469 -8.91 -29.27 -8.10
CA LEU A 469 -10.20 -29.92 -7.82
C LEU A 469 -11.15 -29.88 -9.03
N SER A 470 -11.06 -28.85 -9.85
CA SER A 470 -11.82 -28.74 -11.09
C SER A 470 -11.40 -29.80 -12.10
N GLU A 471 -10.10 -30.11 -12.18
CA GLU A 471 -9.58 -31.17 -13.04
C GLU A 471 -10.14 -32.54 -12.60
N LEU A 472 -10.13 -32.83 -11.30
CA LEU A 472 -10.75 -34.04 -10.74
C LEU A 472 -12.27 -34.11 -11.02
N ALA A 473 -12.95 -32.96 -11.04
CA ALA A 473 -14.37 -32.89 -11.36
C ALA A 473 -14.65 -33.13 -12.85
N ASP A 474 -13.78 -32.63 -13.73
CA ASP A 474 -13.84 -32.84 -15.18
C ASP A 474 -13.50 -34.29 -15.58
N GLU A 475 -12.59 -34.94 -14.85
CA GLU A 475 -12.33 -36.39 -14.92
C GLU A 475 -13.51 -37.24 -14.41
N GLY A 476 -14.49 -36.61 -13.76
CA GLY A 476 -15.65 -37.28 -13.18
C GLY A 476 -15.36 -38.06 -11.90
N ARG A 477 -14.22 -37.79 -11.23
CA ARG A 477 -13.84 -38.38 -9.94
C ARG A 477 -14.61 -37.77 -8.78
N ILE A 478 -14.91 -36.47 -8.86
CA ILE A 478 -15.71 -35.73 -7.88
C ILE A 478 -16.77 -34.87 -8.56
N ARG A 479 -17.72 -34.36 -7.78
CA ARG A 479 -18.43 -33.11 -8.07
C ARG A 479 -17.94 -32.08 -7.07
N LEU A 480 -17.74 -30.84 -7.49
CA LEU A 480 -17.15 -29.80 -6.65
C LEU A 480 -18.14 -28.67 -6.43
N GLN A 481 -18.53 -28.44 -5.19
CA GLN A 481 -19.21 -27.24 -4.74
C GLN A 481 -18.18 -26.26 -4.19
N VAL A 482 -18.22 -24.99 -4.62
CA VAL A 482 -17.24 -23.99 -4.18
C VAL A 482 -17.89 -22.81 -3.49
N ASN A 483 -17.48 -22.59 -2.25
CA ASN A 483 -17.89 -21.50 -1.39
C ASN A 483 -16.64 -20.75 -0.91
N THR A 484 -16.12 -19.83 -1.73
CA THR A 484 -14.91 -19.07 -1.35
C THR A 484 -15.12 -17.56 -1.40
N LYS A 485 -14.44 -16.83 -0.52
CA LYS A 485 -14.55 -15.36 -0.42
C LYS A 485 -13.23 -14.70 -0.06
N SER A 486 -12.84 -13.66 -0.80
CA SER A 486 -11.57 -12.95 -0.60
C SER A 486 -11.37 -12.53 0.86
N SER A 487 -10.26 -12.93 1.48
CA SER A 487 -9.89 -12.56 2.86
C SER A 487 -10.89 -12.95 3.97
N CYS A 488 -11.88 -13.80 3.70
CA CYS A 488 -12.87 -14.25 4.68
C CYS A 488 -12.70 -15.76 4.94
N PRO A 489 -12.01 -16.15 6.03
CA PRO A 489 -11.70 -17.54 6.28
C PRO A 489 -12.95 -18.35 6.67
N SER A 490 -12.86 -19.66 6.50
CA SER A 490 -13.84 -20.62 7.01
C SER A 490 -13.82 -20.69 8.54
N ALA A 491 -12.67 -20.39 9.18
CA ALA A 491 -12.50 -20.36 10.63
C ALA A 491 -13.49 -19.38 11.31
N ASP A 492 -14.06 -19.78 12.45
CA ASP A 492 -15.05 -18.99 13.18
C ASP A 492 -14.42 -17.88 14.02
N ILE A 493 -13.71 -16.99 13.34
CA ILE A 493 -13.10 -15.77 13.91
C ILE A 493 -14.02 -14.59 13.56
N PRO A 494 -14.58 -13.87 14.54
CA PRO A 494 -15.37 -12.67 14.27
C PRO A 494 -14.57 -11.63 13.48
N ARG A 495 -15.17 -11.08 12.42
CA ARG A 495 -14.52 -10.07 11.57
C ARG A 495 -15.29 -8.75 11.57
N PRO A 496 -15.26 -7.98 12.68
CA PRO A 496 -15.97 -6.69 12.77
C PRO A 496 -15.41 -5.64 11.80
N ASP A 497 -14.16 -5.80 11.37
CA ASP A 497 -13.48 -5.01 10.34
C ASP A 497 -13.95 -5.33 8.92
N TYR A 498 -14.65 -6.45 8.72
CA TYR A 498 -15.01 -6.97 7.41
C TYR A 498 -16.54 -7.17 7.28
N PRO A 499 -17.26 -6.14 6.80
CA PRO A 499 -18.71 -6.20 6.61
C PRO A 499 -19.15 -7.38 5.73
N GLY A 500 -19.97 -8.26 6.29
CA GLY A 500 -20.60 -9.37 5.58
C GLY A 500 -19.79 -10.67 5.55
N CYS A 501 -18.56 -10.69 6.07
CA CYS A 501 -17.78 -11.94 6.17
C CYS A 501 -18.48 -12.97 7.08
N ASP A 502 -18.82 -12.58 8.31
CA ASP A 502 -19.48 -13.49 9.27
C ASP A 502 -20.84 -14.00 8.73
N SER A 503 -21.67 -13.11 8.17
CA SER A 503 -22.96 -13.52 7.58
C SER A 503 -22.80 -14.45 6.37
N TRP A 504 -21.75 -14.25 5.57
CA TRP A 504 -21.45 -15.14 4.44
C TRP A 504 -20.93 -16.49 4.92
N ARG A 505 -20.09 -16.53 5.96
CA ARG A 505 -19.59 -17.76 6.59
C ARG A 505 -20.76 -18.59 7.12
N ASP A 506 -21.63 -17.95 7.90
CA ASP A 506 -22.82 -18.58 8.48
C ASP A 506 -23.75 -19.15 7.40
N GLY A 507 -24.02 -18.36 6.36
CA GLY A 507 -24.86 -18.79 5.26
C GLY A 507 -24.22 -19.89 4.40
N SER A 508 -22.89 -19.89 4.24
CA SER A 508 -22.16 -20.94 3.52
C SER A 508 -22.18 -22.26 4.27
N ILE A 509 -21.98 -22.25 5.60
CA ILE A 509 -22.11 -23.46 6.43
C ILE A 509 -23.52 -24.05 6.30
N ALA A 510 -24.56 -23.22 6.41
CA ALA A 510 -25.95 -23.67 6.25
C ALA A 510 -26.23 -24.22 4.83
N HIS A 511 -25.65 -23.60 3.80
CA HIS A 511 -25.79 -24.06 2.42
C HIS A 511 -25.10 -25.40 2.19
N ILE A 512 -23.86 -25.55 2.64
CA ILE A 512 -23.07 -26.79 2.56
C ILE A 512 -23.80 -27.93 3.28
N ALA A 513 -24.27 -27.68 4.50
CA ALA A 513 -25.04 -28.65 5.27
C ALA A 513 -26.30 -29.15 4.52
N ALA A 514 -26.98 -28.26 3.78
CA ALA A 514 -28.17 -28.62 3.01
C ALA A 514 -27.89 -29.48 1.77
N MET A 515 -26.65 -29.50 1.28
CA MET A 515 -26.24 -30.33 0.12
C MET A 515 -25.76 -31.72 0.51
N SER A 516 -25.39 -31.93 1.78
CA SER A 516 -24.83 -33.18 2.30
C SER A 516 -23.69 -33.73 1.41
N PRO A 517 -22.58 -32.96 1.24
CA PRO A 517 -21.41 -33.45 0.53
C PRO A 517 -20.79 -34.66 1.22
N ALA A 518 -20.00 -35.46 0.50
CA ALA A 518 -19.18 -36.51 1.11
C ALA A 518 -18.13 -35.91 2.05
N VAL A 519 -17.50 -34.81 1.64
CA VAL A 519 -16.47 -34.13 2.44
C VAL A 519 -16.52 -32.61 2.26
N VAL A 520 -16.21 -31.88 3.33
CA VAL A 520 -16.00 -30.42 3.34
C VAL A 520 -14.50 -30.12 3.48
N LEU A 521 -13.88 -29.59 2.43
CA LEU A 521 -12.49 -29.15 2.43
C LEU A 521 -12.39 -27.69 2.87
N LEU A 522 -11.73 -27.45 4.00
CA LEU A 522 -11.44 -26.11 4.53
C LEU A 522 -10.05 -25.66 4.07
N GLY A 523 -9.94 -24.44 3.53
CA GLY A 523 -8.66 -23.82 3.16
C GLY A 523 -8.61 -22.36 3.56
N ASN A 524 -7.54 -21.92 4.22
CA ASN A 524 -7.49 -20.60 4.87
C ASN A 524 -6.08 -20.00 4.83
N TYR A 525 -5.99 -18.67 4.70
CA TYR A 525 -4.72 -17.96 4.92
C TYR A 525 -4.45 -17.79 6.42
N ALA A 526 -4.03 -18.88 7.07
CA ALA A 526 -4.25 -19.06 8.50
C ALA A 526 -3.51 -18.05 9.39
N PHE A 527 -2.22 -17.81 9.13
CA PHE A 527 -1.40 -16.93 9.98
C PHE A 527 -1.88 -15.48 9.98
N GLU A 528 -2.07 -14.90 8.79
CA GLU A 528 -2.50 -13.51 8.64
C GLU A 528 -3.88 -13.28 9.28
N GLN A 529 -4.80 -14.24 9.12
CA GLN A 529 -6.14 -14.16 9.70
C GLN A 529 -6.11 -14.30 11.23
N SER A 530 -5.24 -15.15 11.77
CA SER A 530 -4.97 -15.27 13.20
C SER A 530 -4.46 -13.95 13.79
N GLN A 531 -3.47 -13.32 13.13
CA GLN A 531 -2.94 -12.01 13.56
C GLN A 531 -4.02 -10.93 13.55
N ARG A 532 -4.83 -10.84 12.49
CA ARG A 532 -5.95 -9.88 12.41
C ARG A 532 -6.99 -10.11 13.49
N GLY A 533 -7.27 -11.37 13.84
CA GLY A 533 -8.13 -11.71 14.98
C GLY A 533 -7.60 -11.10 16.28
N HIS A 534 -6.31 -11.30 16.58
CA HIS A 534 -5.67 -10.71 17.75
C HIS A 534 -5.63 -9.18 17.72
N GLU A 535 -5.36 -8.57 16.57
CA GLU A 535 -5.38 -7.11 16.40
C GLU A 535 -6.78 -6.51 16.65
N ASN A 536 -7.83 -7.25 16.30
CA ASN A 536 -9.22 -6.92 16.61
C ASN A 536 -9.62 -7.22 18.07
N GLY A 537 -8.65 -7.56 18.93
CA GLY A 537 -8.86 -7.82 20.36
C GLY A 537 -9.60 -9.12 20.65
N GLN A 538 -9.48 -10.13 19.78
CA GLN A 538 -10.08 -11.45 19.99
C GLN A 538 -9.11 -12.36 20.78
N ASP A 539 -9.65 -13.07 21.77
CA ASP A 539 -8.93 -14.03 22.62
C ASP A 539 -9.07 -15.49 22.15
N VAL A 540 -9.62 -15.72 20.94
CA VAL A 540 -9.82 -17.06 20.36
C VAL A 540 -8.55 -17.47 19.60
N SER A 541 -7.99 -18.65 19.91
CA SER A 541 -6.87 -19.18 19.14
C SER A 541 -7.32 -19.69 17.77
N TRP A 542 -6.37 -19.81 16.83
CA TRP A 542 -6.67 -20.34 15.49
C TRP A 542 -7.36 -21.71 15.51
N GLY A 543 -6.78 -22.66 16.26
CA GLY A 543 -7.37 -24.00 16.43
C GLY A 543 -8.80 -23.96 16.98
N GLN A 544 -9.07 -23.13 17.99
CA GLN A 544 -10.43 -22.97 18.55
C GLN A 544 -11.42 -22.41 17.52
N ALA A 545 -10.98 -21.53 16.63
CA ALA A 545 -11.84 -20.99 15.59
C ALA A 545 -12.15 -22.03 14.51
N ILE A 546 -11.21 -22.90 14.17
CA ILE A 546 -11.46 -24.02 13.25
C ILE A 546 -12.39 -25.05 13.92
N GLU A 547 -12.15 -25.41 15.19
CA GLU A 547 -13.06 -26.26 15.98
C GLU A 547 -14.48 -25.71 15.97
N GLY A 548 -14.64 -24.40 16.22
CA GLY A 548 -15.94 -23.73 16.19
C GLY A 548 -16.64 -23.85 14.83
N THR A 549 -15.90 -23.81 13.72
CA THR A 549 -16.47 -24.08 12.39
C THR A 549 -16.89 -25.54 12.22
N ILE A 550 -16.05 -26.49 12.65
CA ILE A 550 -16.32 -27.93 12.56
C ILE A 550 -17.57 -28.29 13.37
N GLU A 551 -17.72 -27.78 14.60
CA GLU A 551 -18.88 -28.02 15.47
C GLU A 551 -20.21 -27.54 14.87
N ARG A 552 -20.15 -26.60 13.92
CA ARG A 552 -21.33 -26.05 13.22
C ARG A 552 -21.68 -26.80 11.94
N ILE A 553 -20.77 -27.64 11.44
CA ILE A 553 -21.03 -28.55 10.33
C ILE A 553 -21.66 -29.83 10.90
N PRO A 554 -22.68 -30.42 10.23
CA PRO A 554 -23.28 -31.68 10.70
C PRO A 554 -22.24 -32.79 10.89
N THR A 555 -22.35 -33.53 12.00
CA THR A 555 -21.37 -34.54 12.42
C THR A 555 -21.32 -35.79 11.53
N ASP A 556 -22.26 -35.93 10.61
CA ASP A 556 -22.32 -36.98 9.60
C ASP A 556 -21.54 -36.63 8.32
N LEU A 557 -20.96 -35.43 8.24
CA LEU A 557 -20.09 -35.01 7.14
C LEU A 557 -18.64 -35.06 7.58
N ASP A 558 -17.77 -35.58 6.72
CA ASP A 558 -16.32 -35.50 6.94
C ASP A 558 -15.85 -34.06 6.69
N VAL A 559 -15.05 -33.51 7.61
CA VAL A 559 -14.44 -32.19 7.48
C VAL A 559 -12.93 -32.35 7.45
N VAL A 560 -12.31 -31.83 6.40
CA VAL A 560 -10.87 -31.89 6.20
C VAL A 560 -10.31 -30.48 6.11
N VAL A 561 -9.35 -30.17 6.97
CA VAL A 561 -8.56 -28.94 6.94
C VAL A 561 -7.33 -29.20 6.08
N LEU A 562 -7.22 -28.46 4.96
CA LEU A 562 -6.00 -28.43 4.17
C LEU A 562 -5.00 -27.50 4.83
N ALA A 563 -3.81 -28.00 5.12
CA ALA A 563 -2.72 -27.19 5.64
C ALA A 563 -2.43 -26.02 4.69
N ASP A 564 -2.19 -24.83 5.27
CA ASP A 564 -1.93 -23.65 4.47
C ASP A 564 -0.64 -23.76 3.65
N THR A 565 -0.63 -23.16 2.46
CA THR A 565 0.52 -23.12 1.56
C THR A 565 1.65 -22.25 2.10
N PRO A 566 2.91 -22.51 1.75
CA PRO A 566 4.04 -21.69 2.20
C PRO A 566 3.89 -20.23 1.76
N ALA A 567 4.21 -19.30 2.65
CA ALA A 567 4.14 -17.86 2.39
C ALA A 567 5.47 -17.17 2.68
N GLY A 568 5.73 -16.06 1.98
CA GLY A 568 6.89 -15.21 2.16
C GLY A 568 6.51 -13.74 2.19
N SER A 569 7.52 -12.89 2.10
CA SER A 569 7.32 -11.42 2.16
C SER A 569 7.11 -10.77 0.77
N ALA A 570 7.52 -11.46 -0.29
CA ALA A 570 7.38 -11.02 -1.67
C ALA A 570 7.30 -12.20 -2.64
N ALA A 571 6.77 -11.92 -3.83
CA ALA A 571 6.67 -12.89 -4.91
C ALA A 571 8.06 -13.43 -5.33
N PRO A 572 8.25 -14.76 -5.39
CA PRO A 572 9.51 -15.34 -5.86
C PRO A 572 9.90 -14.90 -7.26
N SER A 573 8.92 -14.57 -8.12
CA SER A 573 9.14 -14.06 -9.48
C SER A 573 10.04 -12.82 -9.53
N ILE A 574 9.94 -11.94 -8.53
CA ILE A 574 10.78 -10.74 -8.41
C ILE A 574 12.24 -11.13 -8.18
N CYS A 575 12.50 -12.05 -7.25
CA CYS A 575 13.84 -12.56 -6.96
C CYS A 575 14.41 -13.33 -8.17
N LEU A 576 13.61 -14.22 -8.76
CA LEU A 576 14.00 -15.05 -9.90
C LEU A 576 14.45 -14.20 -11.09
N ALA A 577 13.81 -13.06 -11.33
CA ALA A 577 14.20 -12.15 -12.41
C ALA A 577 15.60 -11.55 -12.22
N GLY A 578 16.09 -11.43 -10.98
CA GLY A 578 17.47 -11.04 -10.66
C GLY A 578 18.45 -12.21 -10.64
N GLU A 579 17.98 -13.43 -10.35
CA GLU A 579 18.80 -14.63 -10.07
C GLU A 579 18.55 -15.78 -11.07
N LEU A 580 18.61 -15.49 -12.37
CA LEU A 580 18.24 -16.44 -13.43
C LEU A 580 18.99 -17.79 -13.38
N THR A 581 20.24 -17.81 -12.91
CA THR A 581 21.08 -19.02 -12.83
C THR A 581 21.17 -19.63 -11.43
N ALA A 582 20.48 -19.05 -10.45
CA ALA A 582 20.54 -19.44 -9.06
C ALA A 582 19.15 -19.40 -8.41
N ALA A 583 18.14 -19.95 -9.09
CA ALA A 583 16.73 -19.84 -8.70
C ALA A 583 16.42 -20.33 -7.27
N GLN A 584 17.30 -21.14 -6.69
CA GLN A 584 17.17 -21.78 -5.39
C GLN A 584 17.38 -20.78 -4.26
N SER A 585 18.10 -19.68 -4.51
CA SER A 585 18.18 -18.57 -3.54
C SER A 585 16.84 -17.86 -3.37
N CYS A 586 15.90 -18.06 -4.30
CA CYS A 586 14.55 -17.50 -4.26
C CYS A 586 13.50 -18.47 -3.70
N ALA A 587 13.91 -19.66 -3.26
CA ALA A 587 13.03 -20.58 -2.54
C ALA A 587 12.66 -19.97 -1.17
N PHE A 588 11.47 -20.31 -0.66
CA PHE A 588 11.11 -19.92 0.69
C PHE A 588 11.78 -20.86 1.71
N PRO A 589 12.51 -20.35 2.72
CA PRO A 589 13.06 -21.18 3.78
C PRO A 589 11.91 -21.81 4.59
N LYS A 590 11.88 -23.13 4.72
CA LYS A 590 10.73 -23.85 5.28
C LYS A 590 10.41 -23.44 6.72
N ASP A 591 11.42 -23.09 7.50
CA ASP A 591 11.31 -22.65 8.90
C ASP A 591 10.62 -21.30 9.09
N THR A 592 10.59 -20.47 8.05
CA THR A 592 9.93 -19.15 8.06
C THR A 592 8.70 -19.11 7.18
N ALA A 593 8.61 -19.99 6.18
CA ALA A 593 7.50 -20.06 5.25
C ALA A 593 6.28 -20.80 5.80
N LEU A 594 6.51 -21.64 6.81
CA LEU A 594 5.49 -22.42 7.49
C LEU A 594 5.34 -21.91 8.93
N HIS A 595 4.11 -21.63 9.33
CA HIS A 595 3.79 -21.24 10.70
C HIS A 595 3.47 -22.50 11.51
N GLU A 596 4.50 -23.07 12.16
CA GLU A 596 4.40 -24.36 12.85
C GLU A 596 3.38 -24.35 13.99
N ASP A 597 3.21 -23.22 14.69
CA ASP A 597 2.21 -23.04 15.75
C ASP A 597 0.78 -23.18 15.23
N ILE A 598 0.49 -22.60 14.06
CA ILE A 598 -0.79 -22.74 13.36
C ILE A 598 -1.01 -24.19 12.96
N ARG A 599 0.01 -24.82 12.35
CA ARG A 599 -0.07 -26.21 11.86
C ARG A 599 -0.23 -27.22 12.98
N GLU A 600 0.48 -27.05 14.09
CA GLU A 600 0.31 -27.87 15.29
C GLU A 600 -1.12 -27.76 15.83
N SER A 601 -1.72 -26.56 15.77
CA SER A 601 -3.11 -26.37 16.19
C SER A 601 -4.13 -27.04 15.28
N GLU A 602 -3.88 -27.07 13.96
CA GLU A 602 -4.73 -27.75 12.98
C GLU A 602 -4.55 -29.28 13.02
N ALA A 603 -3.31 -29.76 13.15
CA ALA A 603 -3.01 -31.18 13.32
C ALA A 603 -3.58 -31.76 14.63
N GLY A 604 -3.71 -30.92 15.67
CA GLY A 604 -4.34 -31.28 16.94
C GLY A 604 -5.83 -31.65 16.82
N LEU A 605 -6.48 -31.32 15.70
CA LEU A 605 -7.89 -31.62 15.42
C LEU A 605 -8.14 -33.10 15.07
N GLY A 606 -7.09 -33.88 14.81
CA GLY A 606 -7.16 -35.31 14.55
C GLY A 606 -7.14 -35.68 13.07
N ASP A 607 -7.87 -36.73 12.70
CA ASP A 607 -7.81 -37.35 11.36
C ASP A 607 -8.36 -36.46 10.23
N GLY A 608 -8.95 -35.30 10.54
CA GLY A 608 -9.45 -34.32 9.57
C GLY A 608 -8.40 -33.29 9.12
N TYR A 609 -7.10 -33.56 9.21
CA TYR A 609 -6.04 -32.65 8.77
C TYR A 609 -5.19 -33.27 7.67
N VAL A 610 -5.06 -32.57 6.54
CA VAL A 610 -4.26 -33.00 5.38
C VAL A 610 -3.11 -32.03 5.15
N ASP A 611 -1.89 -32.50 5.40
CA ASP A 611 -0.67 -31.73 5.15
C ASP A 611 -0.23 -31.83 3.68
N VAL A 612 -0.55 -30.81 2.90
CA VAL A 612 -0.19 -30.68 1.47
C VAL A 612 1.24 -30.18 1.24
N THR A 613 1.94 -29.78 2.30
CA THR A 613 3.32 -29.23 2.25
C THR A 613 4.34 -30.12 1.55
N PRO A 614 4.31 -31.45 1.71
CA PRO A 614 5.27 -32.30 1.03
C PRO A 614 5.22 -32.16 -0.49
N LEU A 615 4.12 -31.69 -1.08
CA LEU A 615 4.00 -31.43 -2.52
C LEU A 615 4.80 -30.21 -2.99
N MET A 616 5.19 -29.34 -2.05
CA MET A 616 5.72 -28.00 -2.33
C MET A 616 7.08 -27.75 -1.67
N CYS A 617 7.42 -28.51 -0.63
CA CYS A 617 8.62 -28.31 0.16
C CYS A 617 9.40 -29.60 0.34
N ASN A 618 10.73 -29.46 0.35
CA ASN A 618 11.65 -30.52 0.75
C ASN A 618 12.02 -30.37 2.24
N ALA A 619 13.18 -30.90 2.64
CA ALA A 619 13.62 -30.89 4.03
C ALA A 619 13.99 -29.48 4.54
N SER A 620 14.51 -28.61 3.68
CA SER A 620 15.01 -27.27 4.06
C SER A 620 14.17 -26.13 3.50
N ASP A 621 13.65 -26.28 2.28
CA ASP A 621 13.09 -25.16 1.53
C ASP A 621 11.83 -25.56 0.75
N CYS A 622 11.04 -24.55 0.38
CA CYS A 622 9.92 -24.66 -0.53
C CYS A 622 10.32 -24.02 -1.88
N PRO A 623 10.70 -24.81 -2.90
CA PRO A 623 11.20 -24.29 -4.16
C PRO A 623 10.22 -23.36 -4.87
N ALA A 624 10.74 -22.31 -5.51
CA ALA A 624 9.94 -21.43 -6.36
C ALA A 624 9.60 -22.06 -7.73
N ILE A 625 10.41 -23.02 -8.19
CA ILE A 625 10.24 -23.72 -9.46
C ILE A 625 10.41 -25.22 -9.23
N ILE A 626 9.45 -26.02 -9.68
CA ILE A 626 9.51 -27.49 -9.67
C ILE A 626 9.33 -27.98 -11.11
N GLY A 627 10.34 -28.65 -11.66
CA GLY A 627 10.36 -28.95 -13.10
C GLY A 627 10.35 -27.65 -13.90
N ASN A 628 9.33 -27.42 -14.71
CA ASN A 628 9.06 -26.17 -15.41
C ASN A 628 7.89 -25.37 -14.85
N ASP A 629 7.30 -25.78 -13.72
CA ASP A 629 6.19 -25.06 -13.10
C ASP A 629 6.71 -23.98 -12.15
N LEU A 630 6.24 -22.74 -12.33
CA LEU A 630 6.39 -21.69 -11.32
C LEU A 630 5.35 -21.92 -10.23
N VAL A 631 5.80 -22.14 -8.99
CA VAL A 631 4.93 -22.54 -7.88
C VAL A 631 4.04 -21.40 -7.41
N TYR A 632 4.59 -20.20 -7.24
CA TYR A 632 3.92 -19.06 -6.60
C TYR A 632 3.69 -17.91 -7.58
N ARG A 633 2.47 -17.36 -7.57
CA ARG A 633 2.13 -16.16 -8.37
C ARG A 633 2.48 -14.86 -7.65
N ASP A 634 2.41 -14.88 -6.32
CA ASP A 634 2.68 -13.76 -5.43
C ASP A 634 3.41 -14.25 -4.16
N ALA A 635 3.33 -13.51 -3.06
CA ALA A 635 4.04 -13.85 -1.83
C ALA A 635 3.45 -15.06 -1.08
N HIS A 636 2.21 -15.48 -1.35
CA HIS A 636 1.52 -16.48 -0.53
C HIS A 636 0.52 -17.38 -1.29
N HIS A 637 0.16 -17.06 -2.53
CA HIS A 637 -0.67 -17.90 -3.38
C HIS A 637 0.14 -18.69 -4.41
N MET A 638 -0.36 -19.90 -4.70
CA MET A 638 0.09 -20.70 -5.82
C MET A 638 -0.36 -20.12 -7.16
N THR A 639 0.39 -20.42 -8.22
CA THR A 639 -0.07 -20.22 -9.60
C THR A 639 -1.22 -21.19 -9.91
N ALA A 640 -2.16 -20.78 -10.77
CA ALA A 640 -3.23 -21.66 -11.21
C ALA A 640 -2.70 -22.87 -11.99
N THR A 641 -1.62 -22.66 -12.75
CA THR A 641 -0.89 -23.69 -13.49
C THR A 641 -0.37 -24.78 -12.55
N PHE A 642 0.35 -24.39 -11.49
CA PHE A 642 0.90 -25.35 -10.53
C PHE A 642 -0.19 -26.03 -9.71
N SER A 643 -1.25 -25.30 -9.32
CA SER A 643 -2.40 -25.95 -8.67
C SER A 643 -2.99 -27.05 -9.56
N ARG A 644 -3.18 -26.80 -10.86
CA ARG A 644 -3.72 -27.81 -11.77
C ARG A 644 -2.83 -29.05 -11.89
N SER A 645 -1.51 -28.87 -11.91
CA SER A 645 -0.58 -30.01 -11.98
C SER A 645 -0.60 -30.89 -10.73
N LEU A 646 -1.08 -30.38 -9.58
CA LEU A 646 -1.28 -31.13 -8.33
C LEU A 646 -2.57 -31.97 -8.28
N ALA A 647 -3.41 -31.96 -9.32
CA ALA A 647 -4.68 -32.70 -9.30
C ALA A 647 -4.52 -34.19 -8.94
N PRO A 648 -3.57 -34.96 -9.52
CA PRO A 648 -3.40 -36.37 -9.18
C PRO A 648 -3.09 -36.60 -7.70
N GLU A 649 -2.08 -35.89 -7.17
CA GLU A 649 -1.59 -36.05 -5.80
C GLU A 649 -2.61 -35.56 -4.77
N LEU A 650 -3.28 -34.43 -5.04
CA LEU A 650 -4.37 -33.96 -4.19
C LEU A 650 -5.52 -34.96 -4.18
N GLY A 651 -5.84 -35.54 -5.33
CA GLY A 651 -6.86 -36.58 -5.47
C GLY A 651 -6.57 -37.80 -4.60
N GLU A 652 -5.32 -38.29 -4.58
CA GLU A 652 -4.89 -39.38 -3.69
C GLU A 652 -4.97 -39.00 -2.21
N MET A 653 -4.64 -37.76 -1.85
CA MET A 653 -4.70 -37.28 -0.47
C MET A 653 -6.13 -37.19 0.08
N ILE A 654 -7.11 -36.84 -0.77
CA ILE A 654 -8.51 -36.70 -0.34
C ILE A 654 -9.33 -37.98 -0.53
N GLU A 655 -8.87 -38.94 -1.33
CA GLU A 655 -9.57 -40.21 -1.61
C GLU A 655 -10.07 -40.95 -0.36
N PRO A 656 -9.34 -41.03 0.76
CA PRO A 656 -9.82 -41.67 1.99
C PRO A 656 -11.11 -41.08 2.57
N TYR A 657 -11.41 -39.81 2.26
CA TYR A 657 -12.61 -39.10 2.74
C TYR A 657 -13.75 -39.10 1.71
N LEU A 658 -13.57 -39.73 0.55
CA LEU A 658 -14.56 -39.80 -0.52
C LEU A 658 -15.35 -41.11 -0.52
N SER A 659 -14.94 -42.10 0.28
CA SER A 659 -15.58 -43.42 0.37
C SER A 659 -16.55 -43.52 1.53
N ASP A 660 -17.79 -43.99 1.28
CA ASP A 660 -18.82 -44.30 2.28
C ASP A 660 -18.42 -45.41 3.29
N ASP A 661 -17.25 -46.03 3.14
CA ASP A 661 -16.74 -47.07 4.03
C ASP A 661 -16.02 -46.43 5.23
N THR A 662 -16.79 -45.87 6.16
CA THR A 662 -16.32 -45.69 7.54
C THR A 662 -15.89 -47.08 8.05
N PRO A 663 -14.64 -47.31 8.49
CA PRO A 663 -14.33 -48.52 9.23
C PRO A 663 -15.15 -48.45 10.51
N ALA A 664 -16.14 -49.33 10.65
CA ALA A 664 -16.83 -49.53 11.91
C ALA A 664 -15.77 -49.73 13.01
N SER A 665 -15.68 -48.78 13.93
CA SER A 665 -14.84 -48.81 15.12
C SER A 665 -14.89 -50.20 15.77
N GLY A 666 -13.77 -50.90 15.74
CA GLY A 666 -13.52 -52.14 16.47
C GLY A 666 -12.78 -51.88 17.77
#